data_AF-A0A9E5AVE2-F1
#
_entry.id   AF-A0A9E5AVE2-F1
#
_cell.length_a   1.000
_cell.length_b   1.000
_cell.length_c   1.000
_cell.angle_alpha   90.00
_cell.angle_beta   90.00
_cell.angle_gamma   90.00
#
_symmetry.space_group_name_H-M   'P 1'
#
loop_
_entity.id
_entity.type
_entity.pdbx_description
1 polymer ?
#
loop_
_entity_poly.entity_id
_entity_poly.type
_entity_poly.pdbx_seq_one_letter_code
_entity_poly.pdbx_strand_id
1 'polypeptide(L)'
;MEHQFRIAEIEVNKSTIDEKIIGIFRYESEARGKRGTTLLMLVEISSTLYVYEQLLEVLNATAEQTRHLTSAFDGDPMVRFEKLIQRLNDSVKKFLEQEPTPIVWNRLNIFILELSDEHVCLSGFGRLTNVFLQKQADNTHRRFDLFGSLEQPLEINPEKPFSALICGDFHPGDILFAGTQNFDRLRDELEIVHRLSTLPAVSASVEIQQELEQCHIPDDFAAVVIANLPMPQANVLPESGLTSKEIIPQEKSTQSIQKMYREEEKTEAMLSPAMSPVKNKIEDRKDWKKLFKQTWENTWEAFRSWMKKRPVLRDPVTLASLRGLNAGHSSLMTQKRRWMLIICAAAIVLALGGTFWYRLAKSHAAEQALWTMAYEQALDKKNRAEASLVYGNETQARQLVAEALTIVDSLDIKTKERQTNKQTLQNGLQEVNVKLKHEVRVDHPTELFANATNGAEANMKALALIKNELVFSDGPQSIALLNPNNKEVKHVSVTASSTVALSISAITKDRVLFLDKEGNLLSLDPVSEKTSDLTFALGRAKGAQAIVYYTRRLYLLDAESNMIWKYAESGNGFGAGAPYLKQNTNDLSGASAMTIDSNVYVGSNKGKLVRYLSGAEETWSPSLIDPPMASITSIWTTSDTDRLILADPSSKRVIVLRKDGQLIAQITSPEFQGPREVVGDLTNKKIYVLDGARVLQLDLP
;
A
#
# COMPACT_ATOMS: atom_id res chain seq x y z
N MET A 1 48.65 23.79 -1.55
CA MET A 1 48.12 22.69 -0.70
C MET A 1 46.97 22.11 -1.47
N GLU A 2 46.79 20.79 -1.51
CA GLU A 2 45.58 20.24 -2.13
C GLU A 2 44.40 20.53 -1.19
N HIS A 3 43.35 21.12 -1.74
CA HIS A 3 42.13 21.45 -1.02
C HIS A 3 41.12 20.32 -1.27
N GLN A 4 40.40 19.92 -0.22
CA GLN A 4 39.40 18.88 -0.36
C GLN A 4 38.06 19.37 0.19
N PHE A 5 37.07 19.46 -0.70
CA PHE A 5 35.67 19.55 -0.28
C PHE A 5 35.27 18.26 0.43
N ARG A 6 34.80 18.41 1.67
CA ARG A 6 34.10 17.37 2.42
C ARG A 6 32.63 17.67 2.33
N ILE A 7 31.89 16.72 1.76
CA ILE A 7 30.45 16.78 1.58
C ILE A 7 29.87 15.68 2.46
N ALA A 8 29.00 16.06 3.38
CA ALA A 8 28.26 15.16 4.25
C ALA A 8 26.76 15.38 4.03
N GLU A 9 26.00 14.30 3.92
CA GLU A 9 24.58 14.31 3.63
C GLU A 9 23.81 13.95 4.91
N ILE A 10 22.65 14.57 5.09
CA ILE A 10 21.70 14.33 6.17
C ILE A 10 20.40 13.94 5.49
N GLU A 11 19.99 12.69 5.67
CA GLU A 11 18.72 12.19 5.13
C GLU A 11 17.93 11.51 6.26
N VAL A 12 16.71 11.97 6.50
CA VAL A 12 15.78 11.38 7.45
C VAL A 12 14.43 11.27 6.76
N ASN A 13 14.06 10.04 6.40
CA ASN A 13 12.79 9.74 5.76
C ASN A 13 11.83 9.17 6.81
N LYS A 14 10.95 10.03 7.31
CA LYS A 14 9.99 9.71 8.38
C LYS A 14 8.57 10.11 8.03
N SER A 15 8.35 10.75 6.89
CA SER A 15 7.00 11.00 6.39
C SER A 15 6.30 9.66 6.14
N THR A 16 5.09 9.54 6.68
CA THR A 16 4.20 8.43 6.37
C THR A 16 3.38 8.68 5.11
N ILE A 17 3.50 9.89 4.53
CA ILE A 17 2.77 10.33 3.35
C ILE A 17 3.78 10.81 2.31
N ASP A 18 3.90 10.06 1.22
CA ASP A 18 4.80 10.39 0.10
C ASP A 18 4.16 11.50 -0.77
N GLU A 19 4.14 12.73 -0.25
CA GLU A 19 3.61 13.92 -0.95
C GLU A 19 4.70 14.76 -1.58
N LYS A 20 5.98 14.48 -1.28
CA LYS A 20 7.12 15.27 -1.73
C LYS A 20 8.22 14.39 -2.30
N ILE A 21 8.78 14.79 -3.44
CA ILE A 21 10.02 14.22 -3.95
C ILE A 21 11.17 15.05 -3.39
N ILE A 22 12.01 14.43 -2.56
CA ILE A 22 13.20 15.04 -2.00
C ILE A 22 14.41 14.26 -2.51
N GLY A 23 15.44 14.97 -2.99
CA GLY A 23 16.61 14.32 -3.52
C GLY A 23 17.87 15.18 -3.43
N ILE A 24 18.98 14.52 -3.10
CA ILE A 24 20.33 15.05 -3.22
C ILE A 24 21.03 14.24 -4.31
N PHE A 25 21.33 14.87 -5.44
CA PHE A 25 22.04 14.22 -6.53
C PHE A 25 23.46 14.74 -6.62
N ARG A 26 24.43 13.83 -6.50
CA ARG A 26 25.85 14.13 -6.53
C ARG A 26 26.51 13.51 -7.76
N TYR A 27 27.23 14.33 -8.50
CA TYR A 27 27.96 13.90 -9.69
C TYR A 27 29.43 14.28 -9.55
N GLU A 28 30.29 13.27 -9.41
CA GLU A 28 31.73 13.44 -9.27
C GLU A 28 32.47 13.13 -10.57
N SER A 29 33.56 13.85 -10.84
CA SER A 29 34.47 13.52 -11.94
C SER A 29 35.82 13.04 -11.43
N GLU A 30 36.26 11.87 -11.87
CA GLU A 30 37.66 11.44 -11.74
C GLU A 30 38.32 11.49 -13.13
N ALA A 31 39.29 12.40 -13.32
CA ALA A 31 40.06 12.47 -14.55
C ALA A 31 41.56 12.53 -14.23
N ARG A 32 42.32 11.57 -14.76
CA ARG A 32 43.80 11.54 -14.73
C ARG A 32 44.43 11.75 -13.35
N GLY A 33 43.89 11.09 -12.31
CA GLY A 33 44.48 11.12 -10.96
C GLY A 33 44.30 12.43 -10.19
N LYS A 34 43.56 13.42 -10.73
CA LYS A 34 43.04 14.56 -9.98
C LYS A 34 41.53 14.40 -9.80
N ARG A 35 41.03 14.66 -8.58
CA ARG A 35 39.58 14.78 -8.34
C ARG A 35 39.07 16.03 -9.04
N GLY A 36 38.12 15.87 -9.95
CA GLY A 36 37.53 16.94 -10.74
C GLY A 36 36.40 17.67 -10.02
N THR A 37 35.67 18.51 -10.76
CA THR A 37 34.55 19.28 -10.21
C THR A 37 33.45 18.38 -9.67
N THR A 38 32.80 18.81 -8.59
CA THR A 38 31.65 18.12 -8.00
C THR A 38 30.40 18.94 -8.26
N LEU A 39 29.42 18.33 -8.91
CA LEU A 39 28.10 18.93 -9.10
C LEU A 39 27.14 18.34 -8.07
N LEU A 40 26.41 19.20 -7.38
CA LEU A 40 25.34 18.83 -6.46
C LEU A 40 24.03 19.44 -6.94
N MET A 41 22.96 18.67 -6.94
CA MET A 41 21.60 19.14 -7.18
C MET A 41 20.75 18.80 -5.96
N LEU A 42 20.21 19.83 -5.34
CA LEU A 42 19.28 19.73 -4.22
C LEU A 42 17.87 19.96 -4.74
N VAL A 43 16.97 19.04 -4.42
CA VAL A 43 15.61 19.00 -4.94
C VAL A 43 14.63 18.83 -3.81
N GLU A 44 13.64 19.71 -3.74
CA GLU A 44 12.42 19.55 -2.95
C GLU A 44 11.21 19.89 -3.83
N ILE A 45 10.46 18.88 -4.25
CA ILE A 45 9.24 19.02 -5.03
C ILE A 45 8.05 18.66 -4.16
N SER A 46 7.11 19.58 -4.02
CA SER A 46 5.86 19.39 -3.25
C SER A 46 4.77 18.72 -4.08
N SER A 47 5.11 17.61 -4.73
CA SER A 47 4.21 16.75 -5.50
C SER A 47 4.90 15.45 -5.93
N THR A 48 4.13 14.37 -6.03
CA THR A 48 4.55 13.06 -6.57
C THR A 48 3.95 12.73 -7.94
N LEU A 49 3.49 13.75 -8.69
CA LEU A 49 3.05 13.52 -10.08
C LEU A 49 4.24 13.06 -10.93
N TYR A 50 4.01 12.03 -11.76
CA TYR A 50 5.03 11.43 -12.61
C TYR A 50 5.77 12.41 -13.53
N VAL A 51 5.10 13.51 -13.95
CA VAL A 51 5.74 14.58 -14.74
C VAL A 51 6.95 15.19 -14.02
N TYR A 52 6.92 15.26 -12.69
CA TYR A 52 8.04 15.80 -11.89
C TYR A 52 9.18 14.79 -11.79
N GLU A 53 8.88 13.49 -11.69
CA GLU A 53 9.90 12.44 -11.75
C GLU A 53 10.60 12.42 -13.10
N GLN A 54 9.85 12.54 -14.21
CA GLN A 54 10.42 12.62 -15.56
C GLN A 54 11.24 13.89 -15.76
N LEU A 55 10.78 15.03 -15.24
CA LEU A 55 11.56 16.27 -15.27
C LEU A 55 12.89 16.08 -14.53
N LEU A 56 12.87 15.43 -13.37
CA LEU A 56 14.09 15.12 -12.61
C LEU A 56 14.98 14.14 -13.35
N GLU A 57 14.44 13.13 -14.00
CA GLU A 57 15.20 12.20 -14.83
C GLU A 57 15.91 12.93 -15.98
N VAL A 58 15.21 13.85 -16.66
CA VAL A 58 15.79 14.68 -17.72
C VAL A 58 16.90 15.59 -17.18
N LEU A 59 16.67 16.24 -16.03
CA LEU A 59 17.67 17.09 -15.39
C LEU A 59 18.90 16.29 -14.96
N ASN A 60 18.69 15.13 -14.34
CA ASN A 60 19.76 14.24 -13.88
C ASN A 60 20.59 13.72 -15.04
N ALA A 61 19.94 13.20 -16.09
CA ALA A 61 20.62 12.71 -17.29
C ALA A 61 21.42 13.84 -17.99
N THR A 62 20.83 15.04 -18.07
CA THR A 62 21.50 16.20 -18.69
C THR A 62 22.68 16.69 -17.86
N ALA A 63 22.55 16.71 -16.54
CA ALA A 63 23.62 17.05 -15.60
C ALA A 63 24.79 16.07 -15.74
N GLU A 64 24.50 14.77 -15.73
CA GLU A 64 25.50 13.72 -15.87
C GLU A 64 26.20 13.75 -17.24
N GLN A 65 25.44 13.89 -18.33
CA GLN A 65 25.99 14.01 -19.68
C GLN A 65 26.85 15.27 -19.83
N THR A 66 26.38 16.40 -19.30
CA THR A 66 27.09 17.68 -19.42
C THR A 66 28.38 17.67 -18.60
N ARG A 67 28.38 17.03 -17.44
CA ARG A 67 29.57 16.86 -16.60
C ARG A 67 30.71 16.17 -17.35
N HIS A 68 30.44 15.09 -18.09
CA HIS A 68 31.47 14.41 -18.90
C HIS A 68 32.11 15.32 -19.95
N LEU A 69 31.38 16.32 -20.43
CA LEU A 69 31.81 17.24 -21.48
C LEU A 69 32.52 18.47 -20.90
N THR A 70 32.17 18.90 -19.69
CA THR A 70 32.79 20.04 -19.01
C THR A 70 34.01 19.65 -18.18
N SER A 71 34.09 18.42 -17.66
CA SER A 71 35.24 17.96 -16.88
C SER A 71 36.54 17.79 -17.68
N ALA A 72 36.45 17.77 -19.01
CA ALA A 72 37.60 17.75 -19.92
C ALA A 72 38.10 19.17 -20.30
N PHE A 73 37.45 20.23 -19.82
CA PHE A 73 37.73 21.61 -20.21
C PHE A 73 38.35 22.42 -19.06
N ASP A 74 39.64 22.74 -19.17
CA ASP A 74 40.39 23.60 -18.23
C ASP A 74 40.07 25.10 -18.43
N GLY A 75 38.79 25.48 -18.41
CA GLY A 75 38.33 26.87 -18.54
C GLY A 75 38.04 27.58 -17.22
N ASP A 76 37.51 28.80 -17.28
CA ASP A 76 36.98 29.52 -16.11
C ASP A 76 35.78 28.76 -15.48
N PRO A 77 35.77 28.50 -14.15
CA PRO A 77 34.63 27.89 -13.46
C PRO A 77 33.28 28.51 -13.78
N MET A 78 33.20 29.85 -13.85
CA MET A 78 31.95 30.55 -14.14
C MET A 78 31.43 30.21 -15.53
N VAL A 79 32.31 30.20 -16.53
CA VAL A 79 31.94 29.90 -17.93
C VAL A 79 31.54 28.44 -18.10
N ARG A 80 32.17 27.51 -17.36
CA ARG A 80 31.76 26.10 -17.35
C ARG A 80 30.37 25.94 -16.74
N PHE A 81 30.13 26.58 -15.60
CA PHE A 81 28.86 26.52 -14.91
C PHE A 81 27.73 27.14 -15.74
N GLU A 82 27.97 28.30 -16.37
CA GLU A 82 26.98 28.95 -17.24
C GLU A 82 26.57 28.04 -18.41
N LYS A 83 27.53 27.36 -19.05
CA LYS A 83 27.24 26.37 -20.11
C LYS A 83 26.43 25.17 -19.60
N LEU A 84 26.70 24.74 -18.37
CA LEU A 84 25.94 23.67 -17.73
C LEU A 84 24.49 24.08 -17.50
N ILE A 85 24.28 25.27 -16.94
CA ILE A 85 22.95 25.84 -16.72
C ILE A 85 22.21 26.08 -18.04
N GLN A 86 22.90 26.55 -19.08
CA GLN A 86 22.31 26.70 -20.42
C GLN A 86 21.79 25.37 -20.95
N ARG A 87 22.57 24.28 -20.84
CA ARG A 87 22.13 22.96 -21.30
C ARG A 87 20.96 22.40 -20.50
N LEU A 88 20.92 22.64 -19.19
CA LEU A 88 19.79 22.24 -18.36
C LEU A 88 18.51 23.00 -18.75
N ASN A 89 18.59 24.31 -19.01
CA ASN A 89 17.46 25.08 -19.52
C ASN A 89 17.00 24.54 -20.88
N ASP A 90 17.93 24.24 -21.81
CA ASP A 90 17.60 23.67 -23.12
C ASP A 90 16.94 22.28 -23.01
N SER A 91 17.36 21.43 -22.07
CA SER A 91 16.74 20.12 -21.85
C SER A 91 15.34 20.25 -21.27
N VAL A 92 15.14 21.18 -20.33
CA VAL A 92 13.81 21.48 -19.79
C VAL A 92 12.89 21.99 -20.88
N LYS A 93 13.36 22.91 -21.73
CA LYS A 93 12.58 23.41 -22.87
C LYS A 93 12.11 22.27 -23.79
N LYS A 94 13.03 21.38 -24.17
CA LYS A 94 12.70 20.20 -25.00
C LYS A 94 11.71 19.25 -24.33
N PHE A 95 11.86 19.06 -23.01
CA PHE A 95 10.93 18.26 -22.23
C PHE A 95 9.53 18.86 -22.27
N LEU A 96 9.39 20.18 -22.03
CA LEU A 96 8.11 20.88 -22.07
C LEU A 96 7.44 20.87 -23.47
N GLU A 97 8.22 20.87 -24.54
CA GLU A 97 7.68 20.76 -25.91
C GLU A 97 7.09 19.38 -26.21
N GLN A 98 7.58 18.33 -25.53
CA GLN A 98 7.17 16.93 -25.74
C GLN A 98 6.12 16.47 -24.74
N GLU A 99 6.15 17.02 -23.52
CA GLU A 99 5.33 16.59 -22.41
C GLU A 99 3.98 17.33 -22.38
N PRO A 100 2.85 16.62 -22.53
CA PRO A 100 1.52 17.25 -22.50
C PRO A 100 1.08 17.72 -21.11
N THR A 101 1.70 17.23 -20.04
CA THR A 101 1.32 17.56 -18.65
C THR A 101 1.92 18.90 -18.23
N PRO A 102 1.11 19.92 -17.86
CA PRO A 102 1.64 21.22 -17.45
C PRO A 102 2.35 21.15 -16.09
N ILE A 103 3.52 21.75 -15.99
CA ILE A 103 4.32 21.85 -14.75
C ILE A 103 3.86 23.04 -13.92
N VAL A 104 3.45 22.79 -12.67
CA VAL A 104 3.17 23.85 -11.70
C VAL A 104 4.47 24.22 -10.98
N TRP A 105 5.14 25.27 -11.44
CA TRP A 105 6.50 25.67 -11.01
C TRP A 105 6.61 26.10 -9.54
N ASN A 106 5.54 26.58 -8.92
CA ASN A 106 5.54 26.99 -7.51
C ASN A 106 5.71 25.81 -6.51
N ARG A 107 5.62 24.57 -6.99
CA ARG A 107 5.83 23.36 -6.19
C ARG A 107 7.27 22.85 -6.22
N LEU A 108 8.14 23.43 -7.06
CA LEU A 108 9.50 22.96 -7.27
C LEU A 108 10.50 23.91 -6.61
N ASN A 109 11.41 23.33 -5.83
CA ASN A 109 12.60 24.00 -5.35
C ASN A 109 13.80 23.19 -5.82
N ILE A 110 14.59 23.76 -6.73
CA ILE A 110 15.75 23.06 -7.30
C ILE A 110 16.93 24.02 -7.28
N PHE A 111 18.01 23.60 -6.63
CA PHE A 111 19.27 24.33 -6.56
C PHE A 111 20.42 23.45 -7.02
N ILE A 112 21.28 24.00 -7.86
CA ILE A 112 22.42 23.34 -8.45
C ILE A 112 23.67 24.07 -8.01
N LEU A 113 24.64 23.33 -7.49
CA LEU A 113 25.92 23.81 -7.02
C LEU A 113 27.04 23.11 -7.79
N GLU A 114 27.98 23.88 -8.33
CA GLU A 114 29.27 23.35 -8.78
C GLU A 114 30.36 23.76 -7.80
N LEU A 115 31.10 22.77 -7.30
CA LEU A 115 32.27 22.93 -6.45
C LEU A 115 33.52 22.64 -7.29
N SER A 116 34.41 23.62 -7.39
CA SER A 116 35.68 23.48 -8.11
C SER A 116 36.80 24.23 -7.41
N ASP A 117 37.83 23.51 -6.97
CA ASP A 117 39.00 24.05 -6.25
C ASP A 117 38.64 24.90 -5.02
N GLU A 118 38.66 26.24 -5.15
CA GLU A 118 38.26 27.21 -4.12
C GLU A 118 37.08 28.08 -4.58
N HIS A 119 36.30 27.62 -5.57
CA HIS A 119 35.13 28.33 -6.07
C HIS A 119 33.86 27.51 -5.89
N VAL A 120 32.77 28.21 -5.56
CA VAL A 120 31.41 27.69 -5.60
C VAL A 120 30.60 28.50 -6.60
N CYS A 121 29.90 27.81 -7.48
CA CYS A 121 28.89 28.40 -8.33
C CYS A 121 27.53 27.81 -8.00
N LEU A 122 26.49 28.66 -8.01
CA LEU A 122 25.14 28.33 -7.59
C LEU A 122 24.15 28.90 -8.61
N SER A 123 23.16 28.10 -8.98
CA SER A 123 21.97 28.53 -9.71
C SER A 123 20.78 27.72 -9.22
N GLY A 124 19.60 28.33 -9.18
CA GLY A 124 18.42 27.65 -8.69
C GLY A 124 17.20 28.56 -8.66
N PHE A 125 16.08 27.97 -8.34
CA PHE A 125 14.82 28.66 -8.16
C PHE A 125 14.02 28.03 -7.03
N GLY A 126 13.10 28.83 -6.47
CA GLY A 126 12.31 28.45 -5.31
C GLY A 126 13.06 28.78 -4.02
N ARG A 127 12.73 28.06 -2.95
CA ARG A 127 13.26 28.31 -1.62
C ARG A 127 13.76 27.01 -1.01
N LEU A 128 14.99 27.01 -0.53
CA LEU A 128 15.57 25.96 0.30
C LEU A 128 16.25 26.64 1.50
N THR A 129 16.35 25.94 2.61
CA THR A 129 17.05 26.46 3.79
C THR A 129 18.54 26.37 3.57
N ASN A 130 19.27 27.46 3.83
CA ASN A 130 20.73 27.44 3.78
C ASN A 130 21.34 28.35 4.85
N VAL A 131 22.58 28.02 5.23
CA VAL A 131 23.44 28.82 6.07
C VAL A 131 24.86 28.72 5.54
N PHE A 132 25.42 29.83 5.08
CA PHE A 132 26.84 29.94 4.76
C PHE A 132 27.59 30.54 5.94
N LEU A 133 28.60 29.82 6.43
CA LEU A 133 29.49 30.23 7.51
C LEU A 133 30.85 30.56 6.91
N GLN A 134 31.13 31.84 6.74
CA GLN A 134 32.41 32.33 6.25
C GLN A 134 33.38 32.49 7.41
N LYS A 135 34.53 31.80 7.35
CA LYS A 135 35.57 31.90 8.35
C LYS A 135 36.26 33.25 8.29
N GLN A 136 36.35 33.93 9.43
CA GLN A 136 37.04 35.21 9.59
C GLN A 136 38.47 35.00 10.10
N ALA A 137 39.30 36.05 9.99
CA ALA A 137 40.71 36.01 10.42
C ALA A 137 40.88 35.76 11.94
N ASP A 138 39.86 36.04 12.75
CA ASP A 138 39.83 35.81 14.19
C ASP A 138 39.35 34.39 14.58
N ASN A 139 39.24 33.47 13.60
CA ASN A 139 38.64 32.13 13.73
C ASN A 139 37.15 32.11 14.11
N THR A 140 36.45 33.24 14.06
CA THR A 140 34.98 33.25 14.16
C THR A 140 34.34 33.02 12.79
N HIS A 141 33.03 32.75 12.77
CA HIS A 141 32.28 32.56 11.52
C HIS A 141 31.23 33.67 11.36
N ARG A 142 31.20 34.29 10.19
CA ARG A 142 30.15 35.22 9.77
C ARG A 142 29.09 34.47 8.97
N ARG A 143 27.82 34.72 9.29
CA ARG A 143 26.67 34.01 8.71
C ARG A 143 26.10 34.78 7.51
N PHE A 144 25.78 34.07 6.45
CA PHE A 144 25.12 34.60 5.26
C PHE A 144 24.03 33.64 4.75
N ASP A 145 23.02 34.19 4.09
CA ASP A 145 22.04 33.45 3.30
C ASP A 145 22.44 33.53 1.83
N LEU A 146 23.09 32.47 1.34
CA LEU A 146 23.62 32.40 -0.02
C LEU A 146 22.50 32.23 -1.05
N PHE A 147 21.47 31.42 -0.76
CA PHE A 147 20.40 31.17 -1.73
C PHE A 147 19.44 32.36 -1.83
N GLY A 148 19.19 33.06 -0.71
CA GLY A 148 18.42 34.30 -0.69
C GLY A 148 19.13 35.48 -1.36
N SER A 149 20.44 35.38 -1.59
CA SER A 149 21.22 36.38 -2.33
C SER A 149 21.14 36.22 -3.86
N LEU A 150 20.52 35.14 -4.37
CA LEU A 150 20.24 35.00 -5.80
C LEU A 150 19.11 35.95 -6.22
N GLU A 151 19.34 36.76 -7.25
CA GLU A 151 18.33 37.63 -7.86
C GLU A 151 17.32 36.82 -8.70
N GLN A 152 16.42 36.11 -8.01
CA GLN A 152 15.37 35.32 -8.66
C GLN A 152 14.24 36.22 -9.18
N PRO A 153 13.70 35.97 -10.38
CA PRO A 153 12.52 36.68 -10.87
C PRO A 153 11.28 36.31 -10.04
N LEU A 154 10.30 37.23 -9.96
CA LEU A 154 9.04 37.02 -9.24
C LEU A 154 8.21 35.86 -9.82
N GLU A 155 8.32 35.63 -11.13
CA GLU A 155 7.69 34.52 -11.84
C GLU A 155 8.75 33.73 -12.61
N ILE A 156 8.69 32.39 -12.52
CA ILE A 156 9.62 31.49 -13.20
C ILE A 156 9.25 31.44 -14.68
N ASN A 157 10.22 31.71 -15.55
CA ASN A 157 10.08 31.46 -16.98
C ASN A 157 10.26 29.96 -17.27
N PRO A 158 9.23 29.23 -17.76
CA PRO A 158 9.32 27.79 -17.99
C PRO A 158 10.42 27.37 -18.97
N GLU A 159 10.77 28.22 -19.94
CA GLU A 159 11.83 27.91 -20.92
C GLU A 159 13.24 28.17 -20.37
N LYS A 160 13.36 28.91 -19.26
CA LYS A 160 14.65 29.25 -18.65
C LYS A 160 14.51 29.31 -17.11
N PRO A 161 14.19 28.17 -16.45
CA PRO A 161 13.95 28.15 -15.00
C PRO A 161 15.19 28.54 -14.19
N PHE A 162 16.40 28.21 -14.66
CA PHE A 162 17.66 28.59 -14.03
C PHE A 162 18.18 29.89 -14.64
N SER A 163 17.55 31.01 -14.29
CA SER A 163 17.86 32.33 -14.87
C SER A 163 18.88 33.14 -14.06
N ALA A 164 19.01 32.86 -12.77
CA ALA A 164 19.93 33.52 -11.85
C ALA A 164 21.13 32.63 -11.55
N LEU A 165 22.32 33.22 -11.48
CA LEU A 165 23.57 32.51 -11.23
C LEU A 165 24.49 33.41 -10.41
N ILE A 166 25.14 32.82 -9.40
CA ILE A 166 26.16 33.48 -8.59
C ILE A 166 27.37 32.55 -8.50
N CYS A 167 28.58 33.11 -8.64
CA CYS A 167 29.83 32.40 -8.42
C CYS A 167 30.68 33.23 -7.46
N GLY A 168 31.41 32.56 -6.58
CA GLY A 168 32.29 33.21 -5.62
C GLY A 168 33.29 32.26 -5.01
N ASP A 169 34.19 32.82 -4.22
CA ASP A 169 35.25 32.08 -3.54
C ASP A 169 34.69 31.33 -2.32
N PHE A 170 35.15 30.10 -2.14
CA PHE A 170 34.83 29.21 -1.04
C PHE A 170 36.13 28.79 -0.34
N HIS A 171 36.53 29.56 0.66
CA HIS A 171 37.85 29.49 1.26
C HIS A 171 37.98 28.31 2.24
N PRO A 172 39.22 27.88 2.56
CA PRO A 172 39.43 26.87 3.58
C PRO A 172 38.88 27.28 4.95
N GLY A 173 38.01 26.43 5.50
CA GLY A 173 37.27 26.68 6.74
C GLY A 173 35.88 27.27 6.53
N ASP A 174 35.49 27.64 5.31
CA ASP A 174 34.12 27.99 5.00
C ASP A 174 33.23 26.74 4.99
N ILE A 175 31.99 26.90 5.47
CA ILE A 175 31.01 25.82 5.59
C ILE A 175 29.68 26.28 5.00
N LEU A 176 29.09 25.48 4.13
CA LEU A 176 27.74 25.68 3.62
C LEU A 176 26.84 24.54 4.08
N PHE A 177 25.77 24.89 4.77
CA PHE A 177 24.62 24.02 4.99
C PHE A 177 23.53 24.40 3.99
N ALA A 178 22.95 23.42 3.29
CA ALA A 178 21.81 23.62 2.43
C ALA A 178 20.87 22.42 2.49
N GLY A 179 19.57 22.63 2.66
CA GLY A 179 18.59 21.56 2.80
C GLY A 179 17.16 21.99 2.56
N THR A 180 16.24 21.05 2.77
CA THR A 180 14.80 21.23 2.63
C THR A 180 14.25 22.37 3.49
N GLN A 181 13.14 22.99 3.08
CA GLN A 181 12.57 24.18 3.73
C GLN A 181 12.20 23.96 5.20
N ASN A 182 11.82 22.74 5.56
CA ASN A 182 11.47 22.35 6.93
C ASN A 182 12.63 22.46 7.93
N PHE A 183 13.89 22.61 7.49
CA PHE A 183 14.99 22.97 8.40
C PHE A 183 14.86 24.40 8.96
N ASP A 184 14.13 25.30 8.29
CA ASP A 184 14.06 26.70 8.73
C ASP A 184 13.35 26.82 10.09
N ARG A 185 12.30 26.02 10.30
CA ARG A 185 11.53 26.01 11.56
C ARG A 185 12.26 25.34 12.72
N LEU A 186 13.25 24.48 12.44
CA LEU A 186 14.00 23.71 13.44
C LEU A 186 15.44 24.21 13.63
N ARG A 187 15.81 25.32 12.97
CA ARG A 187 17.19 25.79 12.89
C ARG A 187 17.84 25.98 14.26
N ASP A 188 17.11 26.60 15.19
CA ASP A 188 17.59 26.89 16.54
C ASP A 188 17.53 25.65 17.44
N GLU A 189 16.49 24.82 17.32
CA GLU A 189 16.33 23.58 18.09
C GLU A 189 17.41 22.55 17.77
N LEU A 190 17.80 22.43 16.50
CA LEU A 190 18.87 21.54 16.06
C LEU A 190 20.27 22.12 16.31
N GLU A 191 20.35 23.36 16.78
CA GLU A 191 21.58 24.12 17.00
C GLU A 191 22.53 24.10 15.77
N ILE A 192 21.97 24.16 14.55
CA ILE A 192 22.70 23.89 13.29
C ILE A 192 23.99 24.73 13.22
N VAL A 193 23.89 26.02 13.49
CA VAL A 193 25.06 26.92 13.40
C VAL A 193 26.12 26.60 14.46
N HIS A 194 25.70 26.24 15.68
CA HIS A 194 26.63 25.88 16.73
C HIS A 194 27.42 24.62 16.33
N ARG A 195 26.70 23.54 15.97
CA ARG A 195 27.31 22.25 15.59
C ARG A 195 28.24 22.38 14.39
N LEU A 196 27.86 23.13 13.37
CA LEU A 196 28.72 23.36 12.20
C LEU A 196 29.98 24.17 12.53
N SER A 197 29.93 25.06 13.53
CA SER A 197 31.08 25.86 13.95
C SER A 197 32.03 25.13 14.90
N THR A 198 31.57 24.08 15.58
CA THR A 198 32.34 23.36 16.62
C THR A 198 32.80 21.97 16.19
N LEU A 199 32.08 21.32 15.28
CA LEU A 199 32.33 19.93 14.89
C LEU A 199 32.74 19.83 13.41
N PRO A 200 33.51 18.79 13.05
CA PRO A 200 33.74 18.46 11.63
C PRO A 200 32.41 18.19 10.90
N ALA A 201 32.35 18.54 9.60
CA ALA A 201 31.12 18.44 8.79
C ALA A 201 30.38 17.10 8.90
N VAL A 202 31.12 15.98 8.87
CA VAL A 202 30.54 14.63 9.00
C VAL A 202 29.95 14.41 10.39
N SER A 203 30.67 14.78 11.45
CA SER A 203 30.20 14.65 12.83
C SER A 203 28.99 15.54 13.10
N ALA A 204 29.01 16.80 12.65
CA ALA A 204 27.88 17.71 12.74
C ALA A 204 26.64 17.13 12.03
N SER A 205 26.83 16.55 10.84
CA SER A 205 25.73 15.95 10.07
C SER A 205 25.09 14.76 10.79
N VAL A 206 25.91 13.85 11.33
CA VAL A 206 25.44 12.69 12.09
C VAL A 206 24.69 13.11 13.35
N GLU A 207 25.19 14.12 14.07
CA GLU A 207 24.50 14.61 15.26
C GLU A 207 23.17 15.30 14.94
N ILE A 208 23.11 16.12 13.87
CA ILE A 208 21.86 16.73 13.41
C ILE A 208 20.87 15.64 12.97
N GLN A 209 21.34 14.61 12.26
CA GLN A 209 20.51 13.48 11.85
C GLN A 209 19.94 12.72 13.07
N GLN A 210 20.76 12.44 14.07
CA GLN A 210 20.33 11.77 15.31
C GLN A 210 19.31 12.59 16.09
N GLU A 211 19.50 13.90 16.19
CA GLU A 211 18.55 14.80 16.84
C GLU A 211 17.20 14.80 16.11
N LEU A 212 17.22 14.94 14.78
CA LEU A 212 16.02 14.84 13.93
C LEU A 212 15.29 13.51 14.12
N GLU A 213 16.05 12.41 14.20
CA GLU A 213 15.47 11.09 14.45
C GLU A 213 14.82 10.99 15.83
N GLN A 214 15.42 11.60 16.85
CA GLN A 214 14.89 11.63 18.22
C GLN A 214 13.64 12.51 18.36
N CYS A 215 13.51 13.57 17.57
CA CYS A 215 12.34 14.45 17.61
C CYS A 215 11.05 13.79 17.06
N HIS A 216 11.14 12.65 16.37
CA HIS A 216 10.00 11.90 15.79
C HIS A 216 9.08 12.77 14.91
N ILE A 217 9.67 13.68 14.15
CA ILE A 217 8.93 14.61 13.29
C ILE A 217 8.48 13.86 12.01
N PRO A 218 7.20 13.91 11.64
CA PRO A 218 6.66 13.20 10.47
C PRO A 218 6.90 13.97 9.15
N ASP A 219 8.10 14.53 8.97
CA ASP A 219 8.53 15.20 7.74
C ASP A 219 9.78 14.50 7.20
N ASP A 220 9.96 14.54 5.88
CA ASP A 220 11.21 14.12 5.26
C ASP A 220 12.21 15.27 5.24
N PHE A 221 13.44 15.00 5.65
CA PHE A 221 14.53 15.96 5.70
C PHE A 221 15.66 15.51 4.80
N ALA A 222 16.13 16.42 3.95
CA ALA A 222 17.38 16.24 3.22
C ALA A 222 18.23 17.51 3.32
N ALA A 223 19.49 17.37 3.68
CA ALA A 223 20.44 18.46 3.68
C ALA A 223 21.85 17.99 3.32
N VAL A 224 22.66 18.93 2.85
CA VAL A 224 24.08 18.75 2.58
C VAL A 224 24.88 19.75 3.39
N VAL A 225 25.99 19.28 3.95
CA VAL A 225 27.02 20.09 4.60
C VAL A 225 28.28 20.00 3.76
N ILE A 226 28.71 21.14 3.23
CA ILE A 226 29.91 21.28 2.39
C ILE A 226 30.93 22.08 3.18
N ALA A 227 32.12 21.53 3.39
CA ALA A 227 33.23 22.20 4.05
C ALA A 227 34.50 22.09 3.22
N ASN A 228 35.27 23.16 3.11
CA ASN A 228 36.58 23.16 2.45
C ASN A 228 37.69 23.00 3.49
N LEU A 229 38.45 21.90 3.42
CA LEU A 229 39.54 21.61 4.36
C LEU A 229 40.90 21.60 3.64
N PRO A 230 41.96 22.17 4.26
CA PRO A 230 43.32 22.06 3.75
C PRO A 230 43.90 20.66 4.03
N MET A 231 44.47 19.99 3.02
CA MET A 231 45.17 18.72 3.22
C MET A 231 46.57 18.94 3.85
N PRO A 232 46.95 18.22 4.91
CA PRO A 232 48.35 18.14 5.33
C PRO A 232 49.16 17.31 4.32
N GLN A 233 50.34 17.80 3.92
CA GLN A 233 51.25 17.08 3.03
C GLN A 233 51.68 15.74 3.64
N ALA A 234 51.49 14.64 2.91
CA ALA A 234 52.02 13.34 3.29
C ALA A 234 53.56 13.36 3.17
N ASN A 235 54.26 13.22 4.29
CA ASN A 235 55.69 12.95 4.29
C ASN A 235 55.94 11.59 3.65
N VAL A 236 56.66 11.58 2.52
CA VAL A 236 57.15 10.37 1.86
C VAL A 236 58.18 9.70 2.78
N LEU A 237 57.82 8.55 3.35
CA LEU A 237 58.77 7.62 3.96
C LEU A 237 59.23 6.61 2.89
N PRO A 238 60.49 6.16 2.90
CA PRO A 238 61.04 5.32 1.82
C PRO A 238 60.39 3.94 1.78
N GLU A 239 60.13 3.47 0.57
CA GLU A 239 59.67 2.12 0.28
C GLU A 239 60.68 1.06 0.76
N SER A 240 60.20 0.10 1.56
CA SER A 240 60.82 -1.21 1.64
C SER A 240 59.80 -2.30 1.93
N GLY A 241 59.57 -3.15 0.94
CA GLY A 241 59.55 -4.59 1.15
C GLY A 241 58.19 -5.28 1.30
N LEU A 242 57.86 -6.03 0.25
CA LEU A 242 57.33 -7.40 0.27
C LEU A 242 55.81 -7.61 0.13
N THR A 243 55.46 -7.87 -1.13
CA THR A 243 54.70 -9.03 -1.65
C THR A 243 53.22 -9.20 -1.28
N SER A 244 52.44 -9.10 -2.35
CA SER A 244 51.07 -9.56 -2.58
C SER A 244 50.72 -10.93 -1.99
N LYS A 245 49.64 -10.96 -1.20
CA LYS A 245 48.69 -12.08 -1.16
C LYS A 245 47.28 -11.52 -1.00
N GLU A 246 46.37 -12.04 -1.81
CA GLU A 246 44.96 -11.65 -1.91
C GLU A 246 44.26 -11.57 -0.55
N ILE A 247 43.50 -10.47 -0.35
CA ILE A 247 42.52 -10.36 0.72
C ILE A 247 41.14 -10.29 0.05
N ILE A 248 40.38 -11.35 0.29
CA ILE A 248 38.98 -11.59 -0.06
C ILE A 248 38.08 -10.48 0.54
N PRO A 249 37.00 -10.05 -0.13
CA PRO A 249 36.11 -9.01 0.37
C PRO A 249 35.47 -9.40 1.71
N GLN A 250 35.65 -8.59 2.76
CA GLN A 250 34.89 -8.74 3.99
C GLN A 250 33.48 -8.19 3.79
N GLU A 251 32.55 -9.09 3.47
CA GLU A 251 31.13 -8.91 3.81
C GLU A 251 30.98 -9.00 5.33
N LYS A 252 30.71 -7.86 5.99
CA LYS A 252 30.28 -7.83 7.39
C LYS A 252 29.13 -6.85 7.59
N SER A 253 27.93 -7.35 7.37
CA SER A 253 26.70 -6.90 8.06
C SER A 253 25.56 -7.94 8.02
N THR A 254 25.65 -9.02 7.25
CA THR A 254 24.55 -10.00 7.08
C THR A 254 24.72 -11.33 7.83
N GLN A 255 25.93 -11.66 8.33
CA GLN A 255 26.17 -12.96 8.97
C GLN A 255 25.58 -13.07 10.39
N SER A 256 25.41 -11.97 11.12
CA SER A 256 24.84 -11.98 12.47
C SER A 256 23.32 -12.21 12.43
N ILE A 257 22.65 -11.59 11.46
CA ILE A 257 21.20 -11.70 11.24
C ILE A 257 20.84 -13.07 10.65
N GLN A 258 21.62 -13.57 9.67
CA GLN A 258 21.39 -14.91 9.12
C GLN A 258 21.67 -16.03 10.14
N LYS A 259 22.58 -15.81 11.10
CA LYS A 259 22.85 -16.76 12.18
C LYS A 259 21.72 -16.74 13.23
N MET A 260 21.12 -15.59 13.47
CA MET A 260 19.95 -15.43 14.34
C MET A 260 18.70 -16.06 13.71
N TYR A 261 18.42 -15.82 12.43
CA TYR A 261 17.31 -16.47 11.71
C TYR A 261 17.48 -17.99 11.63
N ARG A 262 18.70 -18.50 11.41
CA ARG A 262 18.98 -19.94 11.43
C ARG A 262 18.90 -20.55 12.82
N GLU A 263 19.17 -19.78 13.88
CA GLU A 263 18.97 -20.22 15.27
C GLU A 263 17.49 -20.20 15.63
N GLU A 264 16.73 -19.20 15.20
CA GLU A 264 15.29 -19.09 15.40
C GLU A 264 14.54 -20.21 14.65
N GLU A 265 14.88 -20.47 13.40
CA GLU A 265 14.32 -21.56 12.58
C GLU A 265 14.69 -22.95 13.13
N LYS A 266 15.89 -23.11 13.70
CA LYS A 266 16.28 -24.34 14.44
C LYS A 266 15.57 -24.48 15.78
N THR A 267 15.26 -23.37 16.44
CA THR A 267 14.56 -23.34 17.72
C THR A 267 13.06 -23.59 17.52
N GLU A 268 12.46 -23.06 16.44
CA GLU A 268 11.11 -23.38 15.99
C GLU A 268 10.98 -24.84 15.52
N ALA A 269 11.97 -25.38 14.80
CA ALA A 269 12.00 -26.78 14.39
C ALA A 269 12.20 -27.76 15.58
N MET A 270 12.84 -27.31 16.67
CA MET A 270 12.98 -28.10 17.90
C MET A 270 11.79 -27.97 18.86
N LEU A 271 11.03 -26.86 18.79
CA LEU A 271 9.88 -26.59 19.65
C LEU A 271 8.53 -26.95 19.01
N SER A 272 8.48 -27.20 17.70
CA SER A 272 7.27 -27.69 17.03
C SER A 272 7.33 -29.22 16.83
N PRO A 273 6.42 -30.01 17.44
CA PRO A 273 6.13 -31.32 16.88
C PRO A 273 5.33 -31.07 15.60
N ALA A 274 5.95 -31.36 14.45
CA ALA A 274 5.29 -31.34 13.15
C ALA A 274 4.03 -32.23 13.17
N MET A 275 2.86 -31.61 13.27
CA MET A 275 1.59 -32.29 12.97
C MET A 275 1.37 -32.24 11.45
N SER A 276 1.57 -33.39 10.80
CA SER A 276 0.97 -33.66 9.49
C SER A 276 -0.56 -33.53 9.60
N PRO A 277 -1.27 -32.96 8.60
CA PRO A 277 -2.71 -32.85 8.66
C PRO A 277 -3.34 -34.24 8.63
N VAL A 278 -4.00 -34.63 9.73
CA VAL A 278 -4.90 -35.77 9.74
C VAL A 278 -6.08 -35.40 8.85
N LYS A 279 -6.10 -35.92 7.62
CA LYS A 279 -7.29 -35.93 6.78
C LYS A 279 -8.41 -36.61 7.55
N ASN A 280 -9.47 -35.86 7.84
CA ASN A 280 -10.74 -36.38 8.32
C ASN A 280 -11.28 -37.39 7.32
N LYS A 281 -11.10 -38.70 7.59
CA LYS A 281 -12.02 -39.74 7.12
C LYS A 281 -13.14 -39.83 8.15
N ILE A 282 -14.18 -39.02 7.95
CA ILE A 282 -15.49 -39.27 8.54
C ILE A 282 -16.15 -40.31 7.63
N GLU A 283 -15.97 -41.58 7.94
CA GLU A 283 -16.87 -42.69 7.62
C GLU A 283 -16.44 -43.89 8.48
N ASP A 284 -17.42 -44.68 8.94
CA ASP A 284 -17.29 -45.88 9.80
C ASP A 284 -17.32 -45.75 11.32
N ARG A 285 -18.07 -44.78 11.87
CA ARG A 285 -18.63 -44.89 13.25
C ARG A 285 -19.95 -45.67 13.31
N LYS A 286 -20.06 -46.83 12.64
CA LYS A 286 -21.22 -47.73 12.80
C LYS A 286 -20.94 -49.22 13.06
N ASP A 287 -19.71 -49.71 13.01
CA ASP A 287 -19.47 -51.17 13.15
C ASP A 287 -18.92 -51.65 14.49
N TRP A 288 -18.55 -50.77 15.42
CA TRP A 288 -18.06 -51.20 16.73
C TRP A 288 -19.14 -51.80 17.64
N LYS A 289 -20.41 -51.41 17.45
CA LYS A 289 -21.55 -52.02 18.16
C LYS A 289 -21.88 -53.43 17.67
N LYS A 290 -21.55 -53.77 16.41
CA LYS A 290 -21.71 -55.14 15.88
C LYS A 290 -20.57 -56.06 16.33
N LEU A 291 -19.33 -55.56 16.29
CA LEU A 291 -18.14 -56.32 16.72
C LEU A 291 -18.16 -56.65 18.22
N PHE A 292 -18.64 -55.74 19.08
CA PHE A 292 -18.75 -56.00 20.52
C PHE A 292 -19.91 -56.95 20.88
N LYS A 293 -20.99 -56.97 20.08
CA LYS A 293 -22.13 -57.86 20.32
C LYS A 293 -21.82 -59.31 19.90
N GLN A 294 -21.11 -59.48 18.79
CA GLN A 294 -20.75 -60.81 18.27
C GLN A 294 -19.62 -61.49 19.06
N THR A 295 -18.71 -60.72 19.66
CA THR A 295 -17.67 -61.26 20.56
C THR A 295 -18.19 -61.55 21.97
N TRP A 296 -19.21 -60.81 22.45
CA TRP A 296 -19.83 -61.05 23.76
C TRP A 296 -20.83 -62.21 23.76
N GLU A 297 -21.53 -62.46 22.65
CA GLU A 297 -22.46 -63.60 22.52
C GLU A 297 -21.71 -64.96 22.45
N ASN A 298 -20.60 -65.05 21.70
CA ASN A 298 -19.81 -66.28 21.59
C ASN A 298 -19.00 -66.62 22.85
N THR A 299 -18.60 -65.61 23.64
CA THR A 299 -17.89 -65.83 24.92
C THR A 299 -18.83 -66.20 26.06
N TRP A 300 -20.09 -65.75 26.01
CA TRP A 300 -21.12 -66.07 27.01
C TRP A 300 -21.72 -67.47 26.86
N GLU A 301 -21.83 -68.00 25.63
CA GLU A 301 -22.27 -69.39 25.41
C GLU A 301 -21.23 -70.43 25.84
N ALA A 302 -19.94 -70.16 25.59
CA ALA A 302 -18.84 -71.00 26.06
C ALA A 302 -18.80 -71.08 27.60
N PHE A 303 -19.02 -69.95 28.29
CA PHE A 303 -19.06 -69.88 29.76
C PHE A 303 -20.30 -70.59 30.36
N ARG A 304 -21.46 -70.53 29.70
CA ARG A 304 -22.67 -71.29 30.11
C ARG A 304 -22.53 -72.80 29.91
N SER A 305 -21.84 -73.25 28.87
CA SER A 305 -21.61 -74.68 28.59
C SER A 305 -20.63 -75.33 29.59
N TRP A 306 -19.67 -74.54 30.10
CA TRP A 306 -18.73 -74.95 31.14
C TRP A 306 -19.39 -75.04 32.52
N MET A 307 -20.32 -74.13 32.85
CA MET A 307 -21.07 -74.12 34.12
C MET A 307 -22.21 -75.16 34.23
N LYS A 308 -22.55 -75.87 33.15
CA LYS A 308 -23.63 -76.89 33.13
C LYS A 308 -23.16 -78.35 33.12
N LYS A 309 -21.87 -78.63 33.36
CA LYS A 309 -21.41 -80.01 33.61
C LYS A 309 -21.38 -80.31 35.11
N ARG A 310 -22.54 -80.68 35.67
CA ARG A 310 -22.60 -81.50 36.89
C ARG A 310 -22.59 -82.96 36.45
N PRO A 311 -21.72 -83.83 36.98
CA PRO A 311 -21.91 -85.27 36.84
C PRO A 311 -23.09 -85.71 37.72
N VAL A 312 -24.11 -86.28 37.08
CA VAL A 312 -25.25 -86.95 37.72
C VAL A 312 -24.87 -88.40 38.03
N LEU A 313 -25.17 -88.84 39.25
CA LEU A 313 -25.03 -90.20 39.75
C LEU A 313 -25.88 -91.22 38.96
N ARG A 314 -25.30 -92.39 38.68
CA ARG A 314 -25.95 -93.70 38.50
C ARG A 314 -24.99 -94.72 39.13
N ASP A 315 -25.28 -95.23 40.32
CA ASP A 315 -26.17 -96.36 40.69
C ASP A 315 -25.33 -97.62 41.04
N PRO A 316 -25.82 -98.50 41.91
CA PRO A 316 -25.07 -98.92 43.10
C PRO A 316 -24.67 -100.40 43.06
N VAL A 317 -23.63 -100.78 42.33
CA VAL A 317 -23.07 -102.15 42.46
C VAL A 317 -21.56 -102.14 42.17
N THR A 318 -20.76 -101.57 43.07
CA THR A 318 -19.36 -101.96 43.32
C THR A 318 -18.89 -101.45 44.69
N LEU A 319 -19.75 -101.58 45.71
CA LEU A 319 -19.36 -101.54 47.12
C LEU A 319 -19.06 -102.97 47.57
N ALA A 320 -17.90 -103.52 47.20
CA ALA A 320 -17.45 -104.81 47.74
C ALA A 320 -15.93 -105.10 47.66
N SER A 321 -15.05 -104.15 47.33
CA SER A 321 -13.60 -104.49 47.22
C SER A 321 -12.59 -103.42 47.59
N LEU A 322 -12.96 -102.40 48.37
CA LEU A 322 -11.98 -101.51 49.02
C LEU A 322 -12.28 -101.36 50.50
N ARG A 323 -12.32 -102.51 51.19
CA ARG A 323 -11.92 -102.58 52.60
C ARG A 323 -10.41 -102.42 52.64
N GLY A 324 -9.96 -101.34 53.28
CA GLY A 324 -8.56 -101.12 53.61
C GLY A 324 -7.90 -100.11 52.70
N LEU A 325 -7.89 -98.84 53.12
CA LEU A 325 -6.67 -98.06 53.36
C LEU A 325 -7.07 -96.59 53.61
N ASN A 326 -6.92 -96.18 54.87
CA ASN A 326 -6.68 -94.84 55.39
C ASN A 326 -7.49 -93.65 54.83
N ALA A 327 -8.38 -93.14 55.67
CA ALA A 327 -8.89 -91.78 55.58
C ALA A 327 -7.76 -90.78 55.91
N GLY A 328 -7.27 -90.08 54.89
CA GLY A 328 -6.26 -89.02 55.03
C GLY A 328 -6.16 -88.14 53.78
N HIS A 329 -6.58 -86.88 53.92
CA HIS A 329 -6.32 -85.71 53.06
C HIS A 329 -6.98 -85.60 51.66
N SER A 330 -7.90 -84.62 51.53
CA SER A 330 -7.90 -83.63 50.42
C SER A 330 -8.91 -82.48 50.63
N SER A 331 -8.79 -81.69 51.70
CA SER A 331 -9.38 -80.33 51.75
C SER A 331 -8.31 -79.31 51.35
N LEU A 332 -8.02 -79.22 50.05
CA LEU A 332 -6.95 -78.39 49.50
C LEU A 332 -7.22 -76.87 49.48
N MET A 333 -8.10 -76.35 50.35
CA MET A 333 -8.19 -74.89 50.55
C MET A 333 -8.72 -74.55 51.94
N THR A 334 -7.78 -74.25 52.84
CA THR A 334 -8.06 -73.66 54.15
C THR A 334 -8.74 -72.29 54.01
N GLN A 335 -9.63 -71.93 54.94
CA GLN A 335 -10.40 -70.66 54.92
C GLN A 335 -9.50 -69.42 54.72
N LYS A 336 -8.28 -69.44 55.26
CA LYS A 336 -7.25 -68.40 55.06
C LYS A 336 -6.83 -68.23 53.59
N ARG A 337 -6.70 -69.31 52.81
CA ARG A 337 -6.33 -69.24 51.37
C ARG A 337 -7.47 -68.71 50.49
N ARG A 338 -8.73 -68.97 50.83
CA ARG A 338 -9.89 -68.40 50.11
C ARG A 338 -10.01 -66.89 50.28
N TRP A 339 -9.84 -66.40 51.50
CA TRP A 339 -9.77 -64.95 51.77
C TRP A 339 -8.57 -64.30 51.06
N MET A 340 -7.42 -64.97 51.01
CA MET A 340 -6.24 -64.50 50.27
C MET A 340 -6.51 -64.33 48.76
N LEU A 341 -7.22 -65.27 48.14
CA LEU A 341 -7.59 -65.20 46.71
C LEU A 341 -8.59 -64.07 46.42
N ILE A 342 -9.56 -63.84 47.30
CA ILE A 342 -10.52 -62.73 47.17
C ILE A 342 -9.81 -61.39 47.29
N ILE A 343 -8.88 -61.24 48.23
CA ILE A 343 -8.07 -60.03 48.40
C ILE A 343 -7.18 -59.80 47.17
N CYS A 344 -6.55 -60.85 46.63
CA CYS A 344 -5.76 -60.74 45.40
C CYS A 344 -6.62 -60.34 44.19
N ALA A 345 -7.82 -60.94 44.04
CA ALA A 345 -8.74 -60.57 42.97
C ALA A 345 -9.23 -59.12 43.10
N ALA A 346 -9.54 -58.67 44.32
CA ALA A 346 -9.91 -57.27 44.58
C ALA A 346 -8.74 -56.30 44.29
N ALA A 347 -7.51 -56.67 44.64
CA ALA A 347 -6.32 -55.89 44.33
C ALA A 347 -6.08 -55.80 42.80
N ILE A 348 -6.31 -56.89 42.05
CA ILE A 348 -6.23 -56.89 40.58
C ILE A 348 -7.30 -55.99 39.97
N VAL A 349 -8.54 -56.05 40.46
CA VAL A 349 -9.63 -55.17 39.97
C VAL A 349 -9.34 -53.71 40.28
N LEU A 350 -8.80 -53.39 41.46
CA LEU A 350 -8.38 -52.03 41.81
C LEU A 350 -7.19 -51.56 40.95
N ALA A 351 -6.22 -52.43 40.66
CA ALA A 351 -5.10 -52.12 39.78
C ALA A 351 -5.55 -51.90 38.33
N LEU A 352 -6.47 -52.73 37.82
CA LEU A 352 -7.07 -52.57 36.48
C LEU A 352 -7.95 -51.32 36.40
N GLY A 353 -8.74 -51.04 37.44
CA GLY A 353 -9.53 -49.81 37.56
C GLY A 353 -8.67 -48.56 37.63
N GLY A 354 -7.60 -48.58 38.43
CA GLY A 354 -6.64 -47.48 38.56
C GLY A 354 -5.85 -47.23 37.29
N THR A 355 -5.41 -48.29 36.58
CA THR A 355 -4.74 -48.15 35.28
C THR A 355 -5.67 -47.65 34.18
N PHE A 356 -6.93 -48.09 34.15
CA PHE A 356 -7.95 -47.57 33.23
C PHE A 356 -8.26 -46.10 33.52
N TRP A 357 -8.45 -45.72 34.79
CA TRP A 357 -8.71 -44.34 35.21
C TRP A 357 -7.52 -43.44 34.92
N TYR A 358 -6.29 -43.89 35.18
CA TYR A 358 -5.06 -43.17 34.84
C TYR A 358 -4.91 -42.96 33.33
N ARG A 359 -5.22 -43.97 32.50
CA ARG A 359 -5.21 -43.83 31.04
C ARG A 359 -6.27 -42.85 30.53
N LEU A 360 -7.49 -42.90 31.08
CA LEU A 360 -8.57 -41.99 30.71
C LEU A 360 -8.29 -40.55 31.16
N ALA A 361 -7.80 -40.37 32.40
CA ALA A 361 -7.35 -39.08 32.91
C ALA A 361 -6.19 -38.51 32.07
N LYS A 362 -5.23 -39.35 31.68
CA LYS A 362 -4.12 -38.97 30.79
C LYS A 362 -4.63 -38.61 29.39
N SER A 363 -5.63 -39.30 28.85
CA SER A 363 -6.27 -38.99 27.57
C SER A 363 -7.00 -37.65 27.61
N HIS A 364 -7.80 -37.39 28.66
CA HIS A 364 -8.50 -36.12 28.83
C HIS A 364 -7.54 -34.95 29.08
N ALA A 365 -6.48 -35.17 29.87
CA ALA A 365 -5.43 -34.18 30.07
C ALA A 365 -4.70 -33.86 28.76
N ALA A 366 -4.41 -34.86 27.93
CA ALA A 366 -3.81 -34.66 26.61
C ALA A 366 -4.75 -33.92 25.65
N GLU A 367 -6.05 -34.26 25.61
CA GLU A 367 -7.06 -33.52 24.82
C GLU A 367 -7.22 -32.07 25.28
N GLN A 368 -7.13 -31.81 26.59
CA GLN A 368 -7.16 -30.45 27.14
C GLN A 368 -5.89 -29.68 26.76
N ALA A 369 -4.71 -30.29 26.91
CA ALA A 369 -3.44 -29.66 26.54
C ALA A 369 -3.39 -29.31 25.05
N LEU A 370 -3.82 -30.22 24.17
CA LEU A 370 -3.89 -29.96 22.72
C LEU A 370 -4.85 -28.81 22.39
N TRP A 371 -6.02 -28.77 23.05
CA TRP A 371 -6.97 -27.68 22.87
C TRP A 371 -6.39 -26.34 23.34
N THR A 372 -5.77 -26.32 24.53
CA THR A 372 -5.15 -25.10 25.09
C THR A 372 -4.01 -24.60 24.21
N MET A 373 -3.15 -25.49 23.71
CA MET A 373 -2.07 -25.11 22.79
C MET A 373 -2.60 -24.52 21.49
N ALA A 374 -3.62 -25.13 20.86
CA ALA A 374 -4.23 -24.61 19.64
C ALA A 374 -4.93 -23.26 19.88
N TYR A 375 -5.60 -23.11 21.03
CA TYR A 375 -6.22 -21.85 21.43
C TYR A 375 -5.17 -20.75 21.66
N GLU A 376 -4.10 -21.03 22.40
CA GLU A 376 -3.00 -20.09 22.63
C GLU A 376 -2.30 -19.69 21.34
N GLN A 377 -2.11 -20.63 20.41
CA GLN A 377 -1.54 -20.34 19.10
C GLN A 377 -2.45 -19.38 18.29
N ALA A 378 -3.75 -19.61 18.29
CA ALA A 378 -4.69 -18.71 17.61
C ALA A 378 -4.76 -17.33 18.28
N LEU A 379 -4.66 -17.27 19.60
CA LEU A 379 -4.61 -16.03 20.37
C LEU A 379 -3.31 -15.25 20.07
N ASP A 380 -2.16 -15.91 20.02
CA ASP A 380 -0.89 -15.29 19.64
C ASP A 380 -0.96 -14.69 18.23
N LYS A 381 -1.50 -15.45 17.26
CA LYS A 381 -1.70 -14.93 15.90
C LYS A 381 -2.63 -13.72 15.86
N LYS A 382 -3.71 -13.71 16.65
CA LYS A 382 -4.57 -12.54 16.80
C LYS A 382 -3.76 -11.34 17.31
N ASN A 383 -3.01 -11.50 18.39
CA ASN A 383 -2.22 -10.42 19.00
C ASN A 383 -1.15 -9.89 18.03
N ARG A 384 -0.49 -10.79 17.29
CA ARG A 384 0.48 -10.41 16.24
C ARG A 384 -0.17 -9.69 15.07
N ALA A 385 -1.40 -10.05 14.70
CA ALA A 385 -2.16 -9.34 13.68
C ALA A 385 -2.54 -7.93 14.14
N GLU A 386 -2.97 -7.78 15.41
CA GLU A 386 -3.22 -6.47 16.02
C GLU A 386 -1.95 -5.61 16.06
N ALA A 387 -0.80 -6.20 16.44
CA ALA A 387 0.47 -5.49 16.38
C ALA A 387 0.82 -5.08 14.94
N SER A 388 0.65 -5.97 13.97
CA SER A 388 0.92 -5.69 12.55
C SER A 388 0.05 -4.55 12.02
N LEU A 389 -1.21 -4.45 12.45
CA LEU A 389 -2.09 -3.32 12.16
C LEU A 389 -1.55 -2.00 12.72
N VAL A 390 -1.03 -2.00 13.95
CA VAL A 390 -0.46 -0.80 14.59
C VAL A 390 0.79 -0.31 13.83
N TYR A 391 1.58 -1.24 13.29
CA TYR A 391 2.77 -0.93 12.49
C TYR A 391 2.49 -0.76 10.99
N GLY A 392 1.22 -0.72 10.55
CA GLY A 392 0.84 -0.48 9.15
C GLY A 392 1.06 -1.66 8.18
N ASN A 393 1.38 -2.86 8.67
CA ASN A 393 1.55 -4.04 7.83
C ASN A 393 0.21 -4.76 7.57
N GLU A 394 -0.56 -4.16 6.67
CA GLU A 394 -1.86 -4.62 6.16
C GLU A 394 -1.88 -6.12 5.79
N THR A 395 -0.91 -6.49 4.97
CA THR A 395 -0.82 -7.80 4.33
C THR A 395 -0.52 -8.89 5.34
N GLN A 396 0.45 -8.66 6.24
CA GLN A 396 0.80 -9.61 7.28
C GLN A 396 -0.36 -9.80 8.28
N ALA A 397 -1.03 -8.71 8.65
CA ALA A 397 -2.20 -8.78 9.53
C ALA A 397 -3.32 -9.66 8.93
N ARG A 398 -3.64 -9.50 7.63
CA ARG A 398 -4.62 -10.35 6.94
C ARG A 398 -4.22 -11.83 6.95
N GLN A 399 -2.94 -12.12 6.67
CA GLN A 399 -2.44 -13.49 6.68
C GLN A 399 -2.58 -14.13 8.08
N LEU A 400 -2.15 -13.41 9.13
CA LEU A 400 -2.23 -13.89 10.50
C LEU A 400 -3.68 -14.12 10.96
N VAL A 401 -4.62 -13.24 10.59
CA VAL A 401 -6.05 -13.42 10.87
C VAL A 401 -6.60 -14.64 10.14
N ALA A 402 -6.27 -14.82 8.86
CA ALA A 402 -6.71 -15.99 8.09
C ALA A 402 -6.20 -17.29 8.74
N GLU A 403 -4.93 -17.34 9.09
CA GLU A 403 -4.34 -18.49 9.79
C GLU A 403 -5.00 -18.72 11.16
N ALA A 404 -5.24 -17.67 11.95
CA ALA A 404 -5.93 -17.78 13.24
C ALA A 404 -7.35 -18.32 13.08
N LEU A 405 -8.12 -17.85 12.10
CA LEU A 405 -9.46 -18.35 11.81
C LEU A 405 -9.45 -19.84 11.47
N THR A 406 -8.50 -20.32 10.66
CA THR A 406 -8.40 -21.77 10.36
C THR A 406 -8.18 -22.62 11.61
N ILE A 407 -7.39 -22.13 12.57
CA ILE A 407 -7.16 -22.83 13.85
C ILE A 407 -8.43 -22.79 14.69
N VAL A 408 -9.04 -21.61 14.83
CA VAL A 408 -10.27 -21.42 15.62
C VAL A 408 -11.42 -22.28 15.11
N ASP A 409 -11.58 -22.41 13.80
CA ASP A 409 -12.60 -23.25 13.19
C ASP A 409 -12.43 -24.74 13.56
N SER A 410 -11.18 -25.19 13.71
CA SER A 410 -10.84 -26.57 14.11
C SER A 410 -11.04 -26.86 15.61
N LEU A 411 -11.18 -25.84 16.47
CA LEU A 411 -11.38 -26.02 17.92
C LEU A 411 -12.75 -26.63 18.23
N ASP A 412 -12.78 -27.64 19.11
CA ASP A 412 -14.02 -28.28 19.55
C ASP A 412 -14.79 -27.45 20.60
N ILE A 413 -16.09 -27.76 20.72
CA ILE A 413 -17.05 -27.11 21.60
C ILE A 413 -17.63 -28.07 22.65
N LYS A 414 -16.86 -29.08 23.08
CA LYS A 414 -17.36 -30.16 23.98
C LYS A 414 -17.78 -29.65 25.36
N THR A 415 -17.18 -28.57 25.85
CA THR A 415 -17.49 -27.97 27.16
C THR A 415 -18.02 -26.54 26.98
N LYS A 416 -18.84 -26.09 27.93
CA LYS A 416 -19.40 -24.73 27.93
C LYS A 416 -18.30 -23.66 27.95
N GLU A 417 -17.21 -23.91 28.67
CA GLU A 417 -16.03 -23.02 28.73
C GLU A 417 -15.33 -22.91 27.36
N ARG A 418 -15.09 -24.04 26.68
CA ARG A 418 -14.47 -24.05 25.33
C ARG A 418 -15.34 -23.33 24.31
N GLN A 419 -16.67 -23.49 24.39
CA GLN A 419 -17.61 -22.77 23.53
C GLN A 419 -17.51 -21.26 23.73
N THR A 420 -17.50 -20.79 24.99
CA THR A 420 -17.36 -19.36 25.30
C THR A 420 -16.01 -18.81 24.81
N ASN A 421 -14.91 -19.50 25.11
CA ASN A 421 -13.57 -19.05 24.72
C ASN A 421 -13.40 -18.99 23.19
N LYS A 422 -13.92 -19.99 22.47
CA LYS A 422 -13.97 -19.99 21.01
C LYS A 422 -14.75 -18.77 20.49
N GLN A 423 -15.93 -18.49 21.04
CA GLN A 423 -16.74 -17.34 20.63
C GLN A 423 -16.04 -16.00 20.90
N THR A 424 -15.41 -15.83 22.07
CA THR A 424 -14.66 -14.62 22.40
C THR A 424 -13.52 -14.39 21.42
N LEU A 425 -12.76 -15.44 21.09
CA LEU A 425 -11.66 -15.35 20.14
C LEU A 425 -12.16 -15.08 18.70
N GLN A 426 -13.28 -15.68 18.30
CA GLN A 426 -13.95 -15.39 17.02
C GLN A 426 -14.37 -13.92 16.93
N ASN A 427 -15.02 -13.38 17.96
CA ASN A 427 -15.41 -11.98 18.01
C ASN A 427 -14.17 -11.07 17.94
N GLY A 428 -13.11 -11.39 18.67
CA GLY A 428 -11.85 -10.64 18.62
C GLY A 428 -11.21 -10.65 17.24
N LEU A 429 -11.18 -11.79 16.53
CA LEU A 429 -10.68 -11.86 15.16
C LEU A 429 -11.60 -11.10 14.19
N GLN A 430 -12.90 -11.10 14.43
CA GLN A 430 -13.86 -10.32 13.64
C GLN A 430 -13.62 -8.81 13.80
N GLU A 431 -13.33 -8.32 15.01
CA GLU A 431 -12.96 -6.92 15.24
C GLU A 431 -11.70 -6.51 14.47
N VAL A 432 -10.67 -7.36 14.46
CA VAL A 432 -9.44 -7.14 13.67
C VAL A 432 -9.77 -7.11 12.17
N ASN A 433 -10.63 -8.02 11.70
CA ASN A 433 -11.07 -8.05 10.30
C ASN A 433 -11.86 -6.80 9.90
N VAL A 434 -12.74 -6.29 10.77
CA VAL A 434 -13.48 -5.04 10.52
C VAL A 434 -12.51 -3.87 10.32
N LYS A 435 -11.44 -3.79 11.13
CA LYS A 435 -10.39 -2.78 10.95
C LYS A 435 -9.67 -2.94 9.60
N LEU A 436 -9.29 -4.17 9.24
CA LEU A 436 -8.59 -4.46 7.97
C LEU A 436 -9.42 -4.13 6.71
N LYS A 437 -10.75 -4.14 6.85
CA LYS A 437 -11.67 -3.78 5.77
C LYS A 437 -11.79 -2.28 5.55
N HIS A 438 -11.37 -1.45 6.51
CA HIS A 438 -11.57 0.00 6.46
C HIS A 438 -13.04 0.35 6.14
N GLU A 439 -13.98 -0.43 6.70
CA GLU A 439 -15.40 -0.23 6.44
C GLU A 439 -15.90 0.99 7.22
N VAL A 440 -16.46 1.96 6.49
CA VAL A 440 -17.07 3.16 7.06
C VAL A 440 -18.56 3.10 6.81
N ARG A 441 -19.31 2.73 7.86
CA ARG A 441 -20.76 2.65 7.76
C ARG A 441 -21.40 4.01 7.98
N VAL A 442 -22.21 4.46 7.01
CA VAL A 442 -23.01 5.68 7.06
C VAL A 442 -24.49 5.29 7.08
N ASP A 443 -25.13 5.34 8.25
CA ASP A 443 -26.52 4.90 8.39
C ASP A 443 -27.51 5.80 7.64
N HIS A 444 -27.29 7.12 7.66
CA HIS A 444 -28.18 8.12 7.06
C HIS A 444 -27.39 9.10 6.18
N PRO A 445 -27.10 8.75 4.91
CA PRO A 445 -26.47 9.67 3.98
C PRO A 445 -27.36 10.89 3.72
N THR A 446 -26.75 12.06 3.48
CA THR A 446 -27.54 13.28 3.28
C THR A 446 -28.16 13.26 1.89
N GLU A 447 -29.48 13.15 1.80
CA GLU A 447 -30.19 13.26 0.52
C GLU A 447 -30.24 14.73 0.07
N LEU A 448 -29.69 15.00 -1.11
CA LEU A 448 -29.73 16.32 -1.74
C LEU A 448 -30.91 16.45 -2.70
N PHE A 449 -31.23 15.36 -3.40
CA PHE A 449 -32.30 15.32 -4.38
C PHE A 449 -32.86 13.89 -4.53
N ALA A 450 -34.18 13.79 -4.73
CA ALA A 450 -34.85 12.55 -5.09
C ALA A 450 -35.92 12.84 -6.15
N ASN A 451 -35.90 12.09 -7.25
CA ASN A 451 -36.92 12.22 -8.29
C ASN A 451 -38.15 11.35 -7.94
N ALA A 452 -39.32 11.98 -7.79
CA ALA A 452 -40.55 11.35 -7.33
C ALA A 452 -41.33 10.58 -8.42
N THR A 453 -40.85 10.52 -9.67
CA THR A 453 -41.57 9.84 -10.75
C THR A 453 -41.24 8.34 -10.82
N ASN A 454 -42.28 7.49 -10.85
CA ASN A 454 -42.14 6.04 -11.01
C ASN A 454 -41.43 5.71 -12.34
N GLY A 455 -40.25 5.07 -12.26
CA GLY A 455 -39.38 4.78 -13.41
C GLY A 455 -38.12 5.66 -13.53
N ALA A 456 -37.93 6.63 -12.62
CA ALA A 456 -36.84 7.60 -12.64
C ALA A 456 -35.42 7.02 -12.51
N GLU A 457 -35.24 5.82 -11.94
CA GLU A 457 -33.91 5.17 -11.87
C GLU A 457 -33.29 4.97 -13.25
N ALA A 458 -34.10 4.77 -14.29
CA ALA A 458 -33.62 4.56 -15.66
C ALA A 458 -33.16 5.87 -16.33
N ASN A 459 -33.58 7.01 -15.79
CA ASN A 459 -33.44 8.32 -16.43
C ASN A 459 -32.34 9.19 -15.82
N MET A 460 -31.95 8.92 -14.57
CA MET A 460 -30.87 9.64 -13.92
C MET A 460 -29.50 9.04 -14.24
N LYS A 461 -28.62 9.85 -14.85
CA LYS A 461 -27.26 9.45 -15.30
C LYS A 461 -26.32 10.64 -15.40
N ALA A 462 -25.05 10.34 -15.64
CA ALA A 462 -24.03 11.29 -16.09
C ALA A 462 -23.78 12.41 -15.06
N LEU A 463 -23.64 12.02 -13.80
CA LEU A 463 -23.35 12.88 -12.66
C LEU A 463 -21.97 13.54 -12.83
N ALA A 464 -21.96 14.86 -12.75
CA ALA A 464 -20.78 15.69 -12.86
C ALA A 464 -20.82 16.81 -11.81
N LEU A 465 -19.66 17.30 -11.36
CA LEU A 465 -19.53 18.47 -10.50
C LEU A 465 -18.73 19.53 -11.24
N ILE A 466 -19.30 20.71 -11.45
CA ILE A 466 -18.62 21.84 -12.10
C ILE A 466 -18.93 23.14 -11.34
N LYS A 467 -17.91 23.92 -10.99
CA LYS A 467 -18.05 25.22 -10.30
C LYS A 467 -19.03 25.18 -9.09
N ASN A 468 -18.98 24.09 -8.30
CA ASN A 468 -19.84 23.86 -7.13
C ASN A 468 -21.33 23.60 -7.45
N GLU A 469 -21.66 23.23 -8.68
CA GLU A 469 -22.99 22.74 -9.07
C GLU A 469 -22.90 21.29 -9.56
N LEU A 470 -23.81 20.46 -9.08
CA LEU A 470 -23.99 19.09 -9.55
C LEU A 470 -24.87 19.10 -10.78
N VAL A 471 -24.40 18.46 -11.85
CA VAL A 471 -25.11 18.35 -13.11
C VAL A 471 -25.36 16.89 -13.39
N PHE A 472 -26.59 16.53 -13.74
CA PHE A 472 -26.94 15.17 -14.14
C PHE A 472 -28.12 15.19 -15.12
N SER A 473 -28.17 14.21 -16.01
CA SER A 473 -29.36 13.95 -16.82
C SER A 473 -30.43 13.39 -15.90
N ASP A 474 -31.67 13.90 -15.96
CA ASP A 474 -32.81 13.38 -15.19
C ASP A 474 -33.99 12.93 -16.09
N GLY A 475 -33.82 13.05 -17.41
CA GLY A 475 -34.75 12.57 -18.42
C GLY A 475 -34.12 12.61 -19.82
N PRO A 476 -34.82 12.07 -20.84
CA PRO A 476 -34.28 12.03 -22.20
C PRO A 476 -33.90 13.39 -22.80
N GLN A 477 -34.56 14.46 -22.36
CA GLN A 477 -34.35 15.83 -22.86
C GLN A 477 -34.24 16.86 -21.72
N SER A 478 -33.85 16.41 -20.53
CA SER A 478 -33.77 17.24 -19.33
C SER A 478 -32.46 17.00 -18.61
N ILE A 479 -31.80 18.11 -18.26
CA ILE A 479 -30.59 18.13 -17.44
C ILE A 479 -30.93 18.94 -16.18
N ALA A 480 -30.66 18.36 -15.01
CA ALA A 480 -30.79 19.04 -13.74
C ALA A 480 -29.46 19.65 -13.30
N LEU A 481 -29.50 20.89 -12.83
CA LEU A 481 -28.42 21.58 -12.12
C LEU A 481 -28.85 21.73 -10.67
N LEU A 482 -28.16 21.04 -9.77
CA LEU A 482 -28.41 20.99 -8.34
C LEU A 482 -27.30 21.74 -7.60
N ASN A 483 -27.67 22.73 -6.81
CA ASN A 483 -26.74 23.36 -5.89
C ASN A 483 -26.71 22.56 -4.57
N PRO A 484 -25.56 21.96 -4.19
CA PRO A 484 -25.47 21.08 -3.02
C PRO A 484 -25.66 21.82 -1.69
N ASN A 485 -25.47 23.14 -1.65
CA ASN A 485 -25.53 23.93 -0.41
C ASN A 485 -26.96 24.27 0.00
N ASN A 486 -27.80 24.66 -0.96
CA ASN A 486 -29.19 25.07 -0.70
C ASN A 486 -30.24 24.06 -1.23
N LYS A 487 -29.79 23.00 -1.93
CA LYS A 487 -30.63 21.98 -2.56
C LYS A 487 -31.58 22.50 -3.65
N GLU A 488 -31.30 23.69 -4.17
CA GLU A 488 -32.06 24.25 -5.30
C GLU A 488 -31.74 23.47 -6.57
N VAL A 489 -32.78 23.15 -7.34
CA VAL A 489 -32.66 22.42 -8.61
C VAL A 489 -33.26 23.24 -9.73
N LYS A 490 -32.47 23.42 -10.78
CA LYS A 490 -32.91 24.01 -12.05
C LYS A 490 -32.90 22.95 -13.13
N HIS A 491 -33.90 22.99 -14.00
CA HIS A 491 -34.00 22.06 -15.13
C HIS A 491 -33.75 22.80 -16.44
N VAL A 492 -32.79 22.32 -17.20
CA VAL A 492 -32.45 22.83 -18.53
C VAL A 492 -32.98 21.84 -19.57
N SER A 493 -33.86 22.33 -20.44
CA SER A 493 -34.34 21.54 -21.58
C SER A 493 -33.25 21.42 -22.64
N VAL A 494 -33.12 20.22 -23.21
CA VAL A 494 -32.20 19.95 -24.32
C VAL A 494 -32.93 20.25 -25.62
N THR A 495 -32.52 21.32 -26.32
CA THR A 495 -33.29 21.89 -27.46
C THR A 495 -32.80 21.41 -28.84
N ALA A 496 -32.07 20.29 -28.93
CA ALA A 496 -31.44 19.83 -30.17
C ALA A 496 -31.58 18.31 -30.42
N SER A 497 -31.18 17.84 -31.62
CA SER A 497 -31.52 16.58 -32.33
C SER A 497 -31.59 15.26 -31.54
N SER A 498 -31.09 15.18 -30.32
CA SER A 498 -31.21 14.01 -29.45
C SER A 498 -32.63 13.93 -28.86
N THR A 499 -33.47 13.06 -29.42
CA THR A 499 -34.68 12.56 -28.72
C THR A 499 -34.34 11.48 -27.68
N VAL A 500 -33.04 11.25 -27.47
CA VAL A 500 -32.48 10.07 -26.82
C VAL A 500 -31.72 10.46 -25.56
N ALA A 501 -31.84 9.59 -24.54
CA ALA A 501 -31.30 9.80 -23.22
C ALA A 501 -29.78 10.00 -23.21
N LEU A 502 -29.36 11.15 -22.67
CA LEU A 502 -27.98 11.45 -22.32
C LEU A 502 -27.48 10.40 -21.32
N SER A 503 -26.37 9.76 -21.66
CA SER A 503 -25.95 8.55 -20.95
C SER A 503 -24.60 8.66 -20.27
N ILE A 504 -23.75 9.59 -20.70
CA ILE A 504 -22.37 9.76 -20.24
C ILE A 504 -22.02 11.25 -20.26
N SER A 505 -21.25 11.73 -19.29
CA SER A 505 -20.75 13.11 -19.25
C SER A 505 -19.24 13.19 -19.13
N ALA A 506 -18.70 14.35 -19.51
CA ALA A 506 -17.33 14.75 -19.24
C ALA A 506 -17.30 16.25 -18.86
N ILE A 507 -16.34 16.66 -18.04
CA ILE A 507 -16.22 18.04 -17.57
C ILE A 507 -15.06 18.72 -18.28
N THR A 508 -15.29 19.90 -18.87
CA THR A 508 -14.24 20.81 -19.32
C THR A 508 -13.99 21.87 -18.23
N LYS A 509 -13.15 22.86 -18.52
CA LYS A 509 -12.91 23.99 -17.60
C LYS A 509 -14.21 24.74 -17.23
N ASP A 510 -15.15 24.81 -18.16
CA ASP A 510 -16.28 25.73 -18.10
C ASP A 510 -17.62 25.12 -18.53
N ARG A 511 -17.63 23.93 -19.11
CA ARG A 511 -18.82 23.27 -19.68
C ARG A 511 -18.89 21.81 -19.27
N VAL A 512 -20.09 21.25 -19.30
CA VAL A 512 -20.31 19.80 -19.19
C VAL A 512 -20.67 19.27 -20.57
N LEU A 513 -19.95 18.25 -21.02
CA LEU A 513 -20.23 17.55 -22.27
C LEU A 513 -21.12 16.35 -21.96
N PHE A 514 -22.10 16.09 -22.82
CA PHE A 514 -22.95 14.91 -22.75
C PHE A 514 -22.91 14.16 -24.07
N LEU A 515 -22.75 12.85 -23.98
CA LEU A 515 -22.88 11.94 -25.12
C LEU A 515 -24.21 11.20 -25.00
N ASP A 516 -25.02 11.27 -26.06
CA ASP A 516 -26.24 10.46 -26.17
C ASP A 516 -25.92 9.03 -26.64
N LYS A 517 -26.94 8.16 -26.69
CA LYS A 517 -26.76 6.77 -27.14
C LYS A 517 -26.52 6.62 -28.64
N GLU A 518 -26.78 7.65 -29.43
CA GLU A 518 -26.62 7.66 -30.88
C GLU A 518 -25.21 8.15 -31.28
N GLY A 519 -24.45 8.68 -30.31
CA GLY A 519 -23.10 9.17 -30.48
C GLY A 519 -23.02 10.66 -30.77
N ASN A 520 -24.09 11.43 -30.59
CA ASN A 520 -24.07 12.89 -30.71
C ASN A 520 -23.54 13.52 -29.40
N LEU A 521 -22.78 14.59 -29.55
CA LEU A 521 -22.15 15.29 -28.44
C LEU A 521 -22.80 16.67 -28.23
N LEU A 522 -23.30 16.89 -27.04
CA LEU A 522 -23.90 18.15 -26.58
C LEU A 522 -22.98 18.80 -25.54
N SER A 523 -22.94 20.12 -25.50
CA SER A 523 -22.35 20.87 -24.38
C SER A 523 -23.41 21.67 -23.64
N LEU A 524 -23.33 21.67 -22.32
CA LEU A 524 -24.04 22.56 -21.40
C LEU A 524 -23.06 23.59 -20.84
N ASP A 525 -23.39 24.86 -20.97
CA ASP A 525 -22.79 25.91 -20.15
C ASP A 525 -23.64 26.09 -18.87
N PRO A 526 -23.12 25.73 -17.68
CA PRO A 526 -23.88 25.82 -16.44
C PRO A 526 -24.20 27.26 -16.03
N VAL A 527 -23.43 28.25 -16.50
CA VAL A 527 -23.64 29.67 -16.13
C VAL A 527 -24.76 30.28 -16.95
N SER A 528 -24.75 30.07 -18.28
CA SER A 528 -25.80 30.58 -19.16
C SER A 528 -27.03 29.68 -19.24
N GLU A 529 -26.97 28.48 -18.63
CA GLU A 529 -28.02 27.46 -18.60
C GLU A 529 -28.47 27.08 -20.03
N LYS A 530 -27.54 27.09 -20.98
CA LYS A 530 -27.80 26.83 -22.40
C LYS A 530 -27.05 25.60 -22.88
N THR A 531 -27.75 24.84 -23.72
CA THR A 531 -27.21 23.70 -24.43
C THR A 531 -26.85 24.07 -25.88
N SER A 532 -25.81 23.44 -26.42
CA SER A 532 -25.42 23.59 -27.83
C SER A 532 -24.82 22.30 -28.36
N ASP A 533 -25.16 21.93 -29.59
CA ASP A 533 -24.54 20.79 -30.26
C ASP A 533 -23.07 21.06 -30.59
N LEU A 534 -22.24 20.02 -30.46
CA LEU A 534 -20.85 20.03 -30.86
C LEU A 534 -20.66 19.16 -32.11
N THR A 535 -19.73 19.58 -32.97
CA THR A 535 -19.34 18.75 -34.11
C THR A 535 -18.51 17.56 -33.61
N PHE A 536 -19.10 16.36 -33.65
CA PHE A 536 -18.46 15.13 -33.18
C PHE A 536 -18.91 13.94 -34.02
N ALA A 537 -18.00 12.97 -34.21
CA ALA A 537 -18.31 11.70 -34.84
C ALA A 537 -17.50 10.59 -34.18
N LEU A 538 -18.17 9.47 -33.88
CA LEU A 538 -17.54 8.26 -33.32
C LEU A 538 -16.45 7.69 -34.24
N GLY A 539 -16.59 7.86 -35.57
CA GLY A 539 -15.59 7.41 -36.54
C GLY A 539 -15.38 5.90 -36.51
N ARG A 540 -14.24 5.44 -35.97
CA ARG A 540 -13.88 4.02 -35.85
C ARG A 540 -14.39 3.36 -34.57
N ALA A 541 -14.83 4.14 -33.58
CA ALA A 541 -15.37 3.61 -32.35
C ALA A 541 -16.70 2.88 -32.62
N LYS A 542 -16.91 1.74 -31.99
CA LYS A 542 -18.12 0.92 -32.14
C LYS A 542 -19.12 1.12 -30.99
N GLY A 543 -18.61 1.40 -29.80
CA GLY A 543 -19.41 1.79 -28.65
C GLY A 543 -18.73 2.88 -27.82
N ALA A 544 -19.46 3.40 -26.84
CA ALA A 544 -18.96 4.35 -25.86
C ALA A 544 -19.48 3.97 -24.47
N GLN A 545 -18.59 3.60 -23.56
CA GLN A 545 -18.92 3.28 -22.16
C GLN A 545 -18.60 4.44 -21.21
N ALA A 546 -17.58 5.23 -21.53
CA ALA A 546 -17.20 6.41 -20.77
C ALA A 546 -16.56 7.45 -21.69
N ILE A 547 -16.71 8.73 -21.35
CA ILE A 547 -15.95 9.83 -21.97
C ILE A 547 -15.27 10.65 -20.88
N VAL A 548 -14.07 11.14 -21.16
CA VAL A 548 -13.31 12.01 -20.25
C VAL A 548 -12.63 13.09 -21.06
N TYR A 549 -12.79 14.36 -20.68
CA TYR A 549 -12.05 15.46 -21.29
C TYR A 549 -10.77 15.70 -20.50
N TYR A 550 -9.63 15.65 -21.18
CA TYR A 550 -8.32 15.87 -20.57
C TYR A 550 -7.38 16.56 -21.57
N THR A 551 -6.69 17.61 -21.14
CA THR A 551 -5.70 18.36 -21.94
C THR A 551 -6.15 18.67 -23.38
N ARG A 552 -7.36 19.24 -23.53
CA ARG A 552 -7.97 19.62 -24.83
C ARG A 552 -8.26 18.45 -25.77
N ARG A 553 -8.43 17.26 -25.21
CA ARG A 553 -8.82 16.06 -25.94
C ARG A 553 -9.99 15.39 -25.22
N LEU A 554 -10.92 14.87 -26.01
CA LEU A 554 -11.94 13.96 -25.51
C LEU A 554 -11.43 12.52 -25.65
N TYR A 555 -11.40 11.79 -24.56
CA TYR A 555 -11.10 10.36 -24.51
C TYR A 555 -12.41 9.61 -24.44
N LEU A 556 -12.53 8.53 -25.21
CA LEU A 556 -13.71 7.68 -25.28
C LEU A 556 -13.29 6.23 -25.10
N LEU A 557 -13.89 5.57 -24.12
CA LEU A 557 -13.72 4.15 -23.85
C LEU A 557 -14.67 3.34 -24.74
N ASP A 558 -14.10 2.51 -25.61
CA ASP A 558 -14.81 1.61 -26.53
C ASP A 558 -14.47 0.16 -26.17
N ALA A 559 -15.25 -0.40 -25.25
CA ALA A 559 -15.11 -1.79 -24.80
C ALA A 559 -15.30 -2.80 -25.94
N GLU A 560 -16.16 -2.50 -26.93
CA GLU A 560 -16.44 -3.39 -28.05
C GLU A 560 -15.23 -3.57 -28.98
N SER A 561 -14.49 -2.49 -29.21
CA SER A 561 -13.24 -2.54 -29.98
C SER A 561 -12.01 -2.81 -29.11
N ASN A 562 -12.20 -3.02 -27.80
CA ASN A 562 -11.12 -3.10 -26.82
C ASN A 562 -10.15 -1.91 -26.95
N MET A 563 -10.66 -0.67 -27.03
CA MET A 563 -9.84 0.50 -27.38
C MET A 563 -10.24 1.73 -26.59
N ILE A 564 -9.28 2.63 -26.38
CA ILE A 564 -9.54 4.00 -25.97
C ILE A 564 -9.19 4.90 -27.15
N TRP A 565 -10.15 5.74 -27.54
CA TRP A 565 -10.00 6.68 -28.64
C TRP A 565 -9.79 8.09 -28.08
N LYS A 566 -8.87 8.85 -28.66
CA LYS A 566 -8.65 10.26 -28.34
C LYS A 566 -9.02 11.15 -29.52
N TYR A 567 -9.79 12.19 -29.26
CA TYR A 567 -10.28 13.16 -30.23
C TYR A 567 -9.76 14.54 -29.83
N ALA A 568 -8.98 15.17 -30.71
CA ALA A 568 -8.49 16.52 -30.45
C ALA A 568 -9.60 17.55 -30.63
N GLU A 569 -9.68 18.52 -29.72
CA GLU A 569 -10.58 19.66 -29.85
C GLU A 569 -10.28 20.45 -31.13
N SER A 570 -11.31 20.78 -31.90
CA SER A 570 -11.21 21.50 -33.17
C SER A 570 -12.48 22.30 -33.43
N GLY A 571 -12.34 23.62 -33.55
CA GLY A 571 -13.50 24.51 -33.76
C GLY A 571 -14.53 24.40 -32.63
N ASN A 572 -15.79 24.14 -32.99
CA ASN A 572 -16.91 23.93 -32.06
C ASN A 572 -17.12 22.44 -31.72
N GLY A 573 -16.06 21.64 -31.65
CA GLY A 573 -16.20 20.21 -31.41
C GLY A 573 -14.87 19.49 -31.39
N PHE A 574 -14.87 18.26 -31.91
CA PHE A 574 -13.69 17.40 -31.91
C PHE A 574 -13.45 16.80 -33.29
N GLY A 575 -12.17 16.68 -33.66
CA GLY A 575 -11.72 16.12 -34.92
C GLY A 575 -11.82 14.59 -34.97
N ALA A 576 -11.06 13.97 -35.88
CA ALA A 576 -11.07 12.51 -36.05
C ALA A 576 -10.40 11.76 -34.88
N GLY A 577 -10.94 10.59 -34.54
CA GLY A 577 -10.44 9.73 -33.47
C GLY A 577 -9.13 9.00 -33.82
N ALA A 578 -8.15 9.12 -32.92
CA ALA A 578 -6.90 8.37 -32.94
C ALA A 578 -6.85 7.34 -31.80
N PRO A 579 -6.18 6.19 -31.96
CA PRO A 579 -6.01 5.23 -30.87
C PRO A 579 -5.13 5.83 -29.78
N TYR A 580 -5.47 5.57 -28.52
CA TYR A 580 -4.66 5.93 -27.35
C TYR A 580 -3.75 4.77 -26.93
N LEU A 581 -4.29 3.55 -26.85
CA LEU A 581 -3.54 2.37 -26.41
C LEU A 581 -2.51 1.94 -27.46
N LYS A 582 -1.27 1.77 -27.02
CA LYS A 582 -0.14 1.29 -27.84
C LYS A 582 -0.08 -0.24 -27.87
N GLN A 583 -0.50 -0.87 -26.76
CA GLN A 583 -0.54 -2.31 -26.56
C GLN A 583 -1.87 -2.66 -25.90
N ASN A 584 -2.42 -3.82 -26.24
CA ASN A 584 -3.74 -4.24 -25.79
C ASN A 584 -3.65 -5.60 -25.09
N THR A 585 -2.80 -5.65 -24.07
CA THR A 585 -2.50 -6.84 -23.26
C THR A 585 -3.66 -7.24 -22.37
N ASN A 586 -4.46 -6.25 -21.92
CA ASN A 586 -5.68 -6.47 -21.18
C ASN A 586 -6.93 -6.50 -22.07
N ASP A 587 -7.87 -7.38 -21.73
CA ASP A 587 -9.19 -7.39 -22.30
C ASP A 587 -10.07 -6.30 -21.65
N LEU A 588 -10.46 -5.28 -22.42
CA LEU A 588 -11.41 -4.24 -22.03
C LEU A 588 -12.84 -4.53 -22.47
N SER A 589 -13.17 -5.73 -22.96
CA SER A 589 -14.54 -6.09 -23.35
C SER A 589 -15.58 -5.92 -22.24
N GLY A 590 -15.14 -6.00 -20.97
CA GLY A 590 -15.96 -5.72 -19.79
C GLY A 590 -15.78 -4.34 -19.18
N ALA A 591 -15.05 -3.42 -19.82
CA ALA A 591 -14.79 -2.09 -19.28
C ALA A 591 -16.06 -1.25 -19.23
N SER A 592 -16.25 -0.52 -18.13
CA SER A 592 -17.49 0.21 -17.83
C SER A 592 -17.26 1.62 -17.30
N ALA A 593 -16.06 1.93 -16.81
CA ALA A 593 -15.75 3.24 -16.25
C ALA A 593 -14.32 3.67 -16.62
N MET A 594 -14.11 4.98 -16.78
CA MET A 594 -12.80 5.55 -17.07
C MET A 594 -12.66 6.93 -16.42
N THR A 595 -11.47 7.24 -15.93
CA THR A 595 -11.10 8.59 -15.46
C THR A 595 -9.62 8.88 -15.76
N ILE A 596 -9.26 10.17 -15.77
CA ILE A 596 -7.92 10.63 -16.17
C ILE A 596 -7.45 11.79 -15.27
N ASP A 597 -6.29 11.66 -14.66
CA ASP A 597 -5.55 12.73 -13.96
C ASP A 597 -4.20 13.06 -14.61
N SER A 598 -3.64 12.08 -15.30
CA SER A 598 -2.44 12.02 -16.16
C SER A 598 -2.27 10.55 -16.55
N ASN A 599 -2.54 9.66 -15.59
CA ASN A 599 -2.83 8.26 -15.82
C ASN A 599 -4.28 8.06 -16.26
N VAL A 600 -4.53 7.03 -17.06
CA VAL A 600 -5.86 6.60 -17.46
C VAL A 600 -6.24 5.37 -16.64
N TYR A 601 -7.23 5.51 -15.77
CA TYR A 601 -7.75 4.42 -14.96
C TYR A 601 -8.99 3.86 -15.65
N VAL A 602 -9.06 2.53 -15.78
CA VAL A 602 -10.21 1.83 -16.39
C VAL A 602 -10.73 0.76 -15.44
N GLY A 603 -12.01 0.86 -15.12
CA GLY A 603 -12.75 -0.11 -14.31
C GLY A 603 -13.64 -0.99 -15.16
N SER A 604 -13.84 -2.23 -14.73
CA SER A 604 -14.70 -3.20 -15.40
C SER A 604 -15.92 -3.59 -14.59
N ASN A 605 -16.92 -4.13 -15.29
CA ASN A 605 -18.13 -4.70 -14.72
C ASN A 605 -17.89 -5.99 -13.91
N LYS A 606 -16.64 -6.48 -13.84
CA LYS A 606 -16.20 -7.62 -13.03
C LYS A 606 -15.23 -7.21 -11.91
N GLY A 607 -15.15 -5.91 -11.60
CA GLY A 607 -14.33 -5.41 -10.49
C GLY A 607 -12.83 -5.34 -10.76
N LYS A 608 -12.37 -5.64 -11.98
CA LYS A 608 -10.97 -5.40 -12.37
C LYS A 608 -10.76 -3.91 -12.61
N LEU A 609 -9.67 -3.38 -12.06
CA LEU A 609 -9.20 -2.01 -12.21
C LEU A 609 -7.80 -2.04 -12.80
N VAL A 610 -7.57 -1.27 -13.87
CA VAL A 610 -6.27 -1.21 -14.57
C VAL A 610 -5.87 0.24 -14.80
N ARG A 611 -4.56 0.48 -14.98
CA ARG A 611 -3.98 1.80 -15.18
C ARG A 611 -3.08 1.82 -16.41
N TYR A 612 -3.20 2.90 -17.19
CA TYR A 612 -2.38 3.14 -18.37
C TYR A 612 -1.72 4.51 -18.29
N LEU A 613 -0.48 4.60 -18.74
CA LEU A 613 0.26 5.85 -18.85
C LEU A 613 0.80 6.00 -20.27
N SER A 614 0.53 7.13 -20.91
CA SER A 614 0.96 7.40 -22.28
C SER A 614 0.63 6.27 -23.28
N GLY A 615 -0.52 5.61 -23.06
CA GLY A 615 -1.02 4.49 -23.86
C GLY A 615 -0.39 3.12 -23.58
N ALA A 616 0.55 3.01 -22.64
CA ALA A 616 1.11 1.74 -22.20
C ALA A 616 0.44 1.28 -20.88
N GLU A 617 0.26 -0.03 -20.72
CA GLU A 617 -0.22 -0.59 -19.44
C GLU A 617 0.88 -0.50 -18.39
N GLU A 618 0.52 -0.10 -17.18
CA GLU A 618 1.43 -0.09 -16.04
C GLU A 618 1.21 -1.28 -15.11
N THR A 619 2.30 -1.76 -14.49
CA THR A 619 2.20 -2.74 -13.40
C THR A 619 1.75 -2.02 -12.13
N TRP A 620 0.44 -1.93 -11.94
CA TRP A 620 -0.18 -1.32 -10.77
C TRP A 620 -1.19 -2.29 -10.16
N SER A 621 -1.03 -2.58 -8.87
CA SER A 621 -1.85 -3.56 -8.16
C SER A 621 -2.35 -2.94 -6.85
N PRO A 622 -3.63 -2.52 -6.79
CA PRO A 622 -4.20 -2.00 -5.56
C PRO A 622 -4.23 -3.05 -4.45
N SER A 623 -4.25 -2.59 -3.21
CA SER A 623 -4.37 -3.43 -2.01
C SER A 623 -5.56 -4.38 -2.12
N LEU A 624 -5.46 -5.53 -1.45
CA LEU A 624 -6.54 -6.51 -1.42
C LEU A 624 -7.79 -5.90 -0.75
N ILE A 625 -8.87 -5.79 -1.50
CA ILE A 625 -10.17 -5.32 -1.02
C ILE A 625 -11.01 -6.55 -0.66
N ASP A 626 -11.54 -6.59 0.56
CA ASP A 626 -12.44 -7.64 1.04
C ASP A 626 -13.79 -7.06 1.49
N PRO A 627 -14.93 -7.51 0.93
CA PRO A 627 -15.06 -8.41 -0.22
C PRO A 627 -14.41 -7.86 -1.50
N PRO A 628 -13.92 -8.69 -2.44
CA PRO A 628 -13.42 -8.22 -3.72
C PRO A 628 -14.43 -7.33 -4.45
N MET A 629 -13.94 -6.37 -5.23
CA MET A 629 -14.81 -5.52 -6.06
C MET A 629 -15.62 -6.40 -7.01
N ALA A 630 -16.94 -6.22 -7.04
CA ALA A 630 -17.82 -7.04 -7.87
C ALA A 630 -18.08 -6.39 -9.23
N SER A 631 -18.35 -5.08 -9.24
CA SER A 631 -18.45 -4.28 -10.46
C SER A 631 -17.94 -2.86 -10.20
N ILE A 632 -17.41 -2.19 -11.24
CA ILE A 632 -16.99 -0.77 -11.16
C ILE A 632 -17.76 0.00 -12.24
N THR A 633 -18.74 0.81 -11.84
CA THR A 633 -19.57 1.57 -12.80
C THR A 633 -19.16 3.03 -12.93
N SER A 634 -18.37 3.54 -11.98
CA SER A 634 -17.87 4.90 -12.02
C SER A 634 -16.55 4.97 -11.25
N ILE A 635 -15.66 5.83 -11.75
CA ILE A 635 -14.38 6.14 -11.13
C ILE A 635 -14.20 7.65 -11.21
N TRP A 636 -13.81 8.27 -10.10
CA TRP A 636 -13.51 9.68 -10.05
C TRP A 636 -12.12 9.93 -9.47
N THR A 637 -11.39 10.85 -10.10
CA THR A 637 -10.16 11.46 -9.59
C THR A 637 -9.86 12.75 -10.34
N THR A 638 -8.92 13.54 -9.84
CA THR A 638 -8.37 14.73 -10.51
C THR A 638 -6.85 14.80 -10.28
N SER A 639 -6.13 15.67 -10.99
CA SER A 639 -4.69 15.91 -10.76
C SER A 639 -4.38 16.48 -9.36
N ASP A 640 -5.39 17.03 -8.68
CA ASP A 640 -5.23 17.79 -7.44
C ASP A 640 -5.47 16.95 -6.18
N THR A 641 -5.73 15.66 -6.33
CA THR A 641 -5.95 14.71 -5.23
C THR A 641 -5.12 13.46 -5.39
N ASP A 642 -4.79 12.80 -4.30
CA ASP A 642 -4.25 11.44 -4.30
C ASP A 642 -5.36 10.37 -4.23
N ARG A 643 -6.64 10.78 -4.17
CA ARG A 643 -7.80 9.87 -4.03
C ARG A 643 -8.31 9.37 -5.37
N LEU A 644 -8.75 8.12 -5.36
CA LEU A 644 -9.49 7.45 -6.42
C LEU A 644 -10.78 6.91 -5.82
N ILE A 645 -11.93 7.41 -6.26
CA ILE A 645 -13.25 7.04 -5.72
C ILE A 645 -13.94 6.14 -6.72
N LEU A 646 -14.45 5.00 -6.29
CA LEU A 646 -15.09 3.99 -7.13
C LEU A 646 -16.49 3.66 -6.64
N ALA A 647 -17.42 3.47 -7.57
CA ALA A 647 -18.76 2.96 -7.29
C ALA A 647 -18.81 1.44 -7.54
N ASP A 648 -19.13 0.65 -6.50
CA ASP A 648 -19.40 -0.80 -6.59
C ASP A 648 -20.87 -1.07 -6.28
N PRO A 649 -21.77 -0.92 -7.27
CA PRO A 649 -23.21 -1.03 -7.05
C PRO A 649 -23.63 -2.44 -6.63
N SER A 650 -22.97 -3.47 -7.17
CA SER A 650 -23.28 -4.87 -6.85
C SER A 650 -23.04 -5.20 -5.38
N SER A 651 -22.00 -4.59 -4.79
CA SER A 651 -21.70 -4.73 -3.36
C SER A 651 -22.29 -3.61 -2.50
N LYS A 652 -23.07 -2.69 -3.08
CA LYS A 652 -23.71 -1.54 -2.41
C LYS A 652 -22.72 -0.71 -1.59
N ARG A 653 -21.63 -0.27 -2.21
CA ARG A 653 -20.60 0.51 -1.52
C ARG A 653 -19.88 1.49 -2.43
N VAL A 654 -19.28 2.49 -1.82
CA VAL A 654 -18.31 3.40 -2.46
C VAL A 654 -16.94 3.08 -1.89
N ILE A 655 -15.95 2.91 -2.76
CA ILE A 655 -14.59 2.58 -2.36
C ILE A 655 -13.72 3.80 -2.58
N VAL A 656 -12.90 4.13 -1.59
CA VAL A 656 -11.91 5.20 -1.68
C VAL A 656 -10.54 4.56 -1.57
N LEU A 657 -9.76 4.68 -2.64
CA LEU A 657 -8.36 4.28 -2.69
C LEU A 657 -7.47 5.51 -2.77
N ARG A 658 -6.20 5.35 -2.42
CA ARG A 658 -5.13 6.22 -2.90
C ARG A 658 -4.65 5.76 -4.27
N LYS A 659 -4.05 6.67 -5.03
CA LYS A 659 -3.50 6.38 -6.37
C LYS A 659 -2.31 5.41 -6.34
N ASP A 660 -1.65 5.27 -5.20
CA ASP A 660 -0.64 4.24 -4.94
C ASP A 660 -1.25 2.82 -4.82
N GLY A 661 -2.57 2.73 -4.63
CA GLY A 661 -3.31 1.48 -4.49
C GLY A 661 -3.77 1.17 -3.06
N GLN A 662 -3.39 1.97 -2.05
CA GLN A 662 -3.81 1.75 -0.67
C GLN A 662 -5.32 1.97 -0.49
N LEU A 663 -5.96 1.08 0.26
CA LEU A 663 -7.37 1.21 0.62
C LEU A 663 -7.54 2.22 1.76
N ILE A 664 -8.32 3.28 1.54
CA ILE A 664 -8.65 4.27 2.57
C ILE A 664 -9.97 3.95 3.25
N ALA A 665 -10.99 3.68 2.46
CA ALA A 665 -12.32 3.40 3.00
C ALA A 665 -13.17 2.55 2.06
N GLN A 666 -14.03 1.73 2.65
CA GLN A 666 -15.18 1.12 2.01
C GLN A 666 -16.44 1.68 2.66
N ILE A 667 -17.05 2.67 2.03
CA ILE A 667 -18.24 3.34 2.57
C ILE A 667 -19.47 2.50 2.25
N THR A 668 -20.15 2.03 3.29
CA THR A 668 -21.38 1.24 3.18
C THR A 668 -22.55 1.98 3.81
N SER A 669 -23.77 1.74 3.32
CA SER A 669 -24.98 2.29 3.92
C SER A 669 -26.14 1.31 3.78
N PRO A 670 -26.99 1.14 4.81
CA PRO A 670 -28.24 0.39 4.68
C PRO A 670 -29.21 1.05 3.68
N GLU A 671 -29.06 2.36 3.42
CA GLU A 671 -29.90 3.09 2.48
C GLU A 671 -29.45 2.98 1.03
N PHE A 672 -28.25 2.43 0.75
CA PHE A 672 -27.78 2.24 -0.62
C PHE A 672 -28.60 1.17 -1.37
N GLN A 673 -29.07 1.55 -2.56
CA GLN A 673 -29.78 0.65 -3.47
C GLN A 673 -28.80 0.00 -4.45
N GLY A 674 -27.75 0.73 -4.83
CA GLY A 674 -26.66 0.35 -5.71
C GLY A 674 -26.03 1.62 -6.25
N PRO A 675 -25.00 2.21 -5.59
CA PRO A 675 -24.39 3.46 -6.03
C PRO A 675 -23.77 3.27 -7.43
N ARG A 676 -24.22 4.06 -8.41
CA ARG A 676 -23.86 3.90 -9.82
C ARG A 676 -22.78 4.87 -10.27
N GLU A 677 -22.87 6.12 -9.82
CA GLU A 677 -21.92 7.16 -10.17
C GLU A 677 -21.47 7.92 -8.93
N VAL A 678 -20.19 8.32 -8.93
CA VAL A 678 -19.56 9.04 -7.84
C VAL A 678 -18.77 10.21 -8.38
N VAL A 679 -18.80 11.33 -7.67
CA VAL A 679 -17.96 12.50 -7.94
C VAL A 679 -17.49 13.08 -6.61
N GLY A 680 -16.20 13.40 -6.54
CA GLY A 680 -15.59 13.99 -5.35
C GLY A 680 -15.55 15.50 -5.39
N ASP A 681 -15.59 16.12 -4.22
CA ASP A 681 -15.36 17.54 -3.99
C ASP A 681 -14.30 17.69 -2.90
N LEU A 682 -13.08 18.05 -3.32
CA LEU A 682 -11.93 18.20 -2.42
C LEU A 682 -12.05 19.44 -1.55
N THR A 683 -12.63 20.52 -2.11
CA THR A 683 -12.75 21.80 -1.41
C THR A 683 -13.71 21.66 -0.23
N ASN A 684 -14.84 20.98 -0.44
CA ASN A 684 -15.84 20.76 0.61
C ASN A 684 -15.67 19.43 1.36
N LYS A 685 -14.69 18.60 0.96
CA LYS A 685 -14.45 17.24 1.48
C LYS A 685 -15.70 16.36 1.42
N LYS A 686 -16.38 16.35 0.28
CA LYS A 686 -17.61 15.57 0.05
C LYS A 686 -17.45 14.57 -1.07
N ILE A 687 -18.27 13.53 -1.01
CA ILE A 687 -18.54 12.63 -2.14
C ILE A 687 -20.02 12.76 -2.46
N TYR A 688 -20.34 13.01 -3.71
CA TYR A 688 -21.70 12.96 -4.22
C TYR A 688 -21.91 11.65 -4.97
N VAL A 689 -23.03 11.01 -4.69
CA VAL A 689 -23.33 9.65 -5.16
C VAL A 689 -24.69 9.64 -5.83
N LEU A 690 -24.73 9.16 -7.08
CA LEU A 690 -25.97 8.84 -7.76
C LEU A 690 -26.37 7.39 -7.43
N ASP A 691 -27.45 7.23 -6.67
CA ASP A 691 -27.95 5.95 -6.20
C ASP A 691 -29.45 5.83 -6.50
N GLY A 692 -29.82 4.93 -7.41
CA GLY A 692 -31.20 4.87 -7.92
C GLY A 692 -31.62 6.21 -8.53
N ALA A 693 -32.75 6.75 -8.08
CA ALA A 693 -33.29 8.05 -8.49
C ALA A 693 -32.93 9.19 -7.50
N ARG A 694 -31.83 9.05 -6.77
CA ARG A 694 -31.42 9.97 -5.71
C ARG A 694 -29.98 10.43 -5.89
N VAL A 695 -29.72 11.66 -5.48
CA VAL A 695 -28.37 12.21 -5.29
C VAL A 695 -28.12 12.33 -3.80
N LEU A 696 -27.14 11.56 -3.32
CA LEU A 696 -26.74 11.49 -1.92
C LEU A 696 -25.40 12.19 -1.73
N GLN A 697 -25.16 12.70 -0.53
CA GLN A 697 -23.91 13.30 -0.10
C GLN A 697 -23.33 12.54 1.09
N LEU A 698 -22.03 12.28 1.01
CA LEU A 698 -21.20 11.63 2.02
C LEU A 698 -19.99 12.51 2.32
N ASP A 699 -19.31 12.23 3.43
CA ASP A 699 -18.00 12.80 3.73
C ASP A 699 -16.90 12.07 2.96
N LEU A 700 -15.90 12.82 2.47
CA LEU A 700 -14.69 12.27 1.87
C LEU A 700 -13.65 11.99 2.97
N PRO A 701 -13.26 10.71 3.20
CA PRO A 701 -12.28 10.34 4.22
C PRO A 701 -10.81 10.64 3.89
#